data_AF-A0A7Y2FA66-F1
#
_entry.id   AF-A0A7Y2FA66-F1
#
_cell.length_a   1.000
_cell.length_b   1.000
_cell.length_c   1.000
_cell.angle_alpha   90.00
_cell.angle_beta   90.00
_cell.angle_gamma   90.00
#
_symmetry.space_group_name_H-M   'P 1'
#
loop_
_entity.id
_entity.type
_entity.pdbx_description
1 polymer ?
#
loop_
_entity_poly.entity_id
_entity_poly.type
_entity_poly.pdbx_seq_one_letter_code
_entity_poly.pdbx_strand_id
1 'polypeptide(L)'
;MSNKCFYPERGFTASENKFVQSPASTASGRFEIWHDAGAASSTGEVNVQCKAVILVGQLLPDERSITMNWNDVKPELFTRHRHCHRAARWISPSVIPLTVLCAALFCSASLLAQSQDRPNIVLILADDLGWGDPKCYNPASKIPTPAMDQLAREGIRFTDAHTPSAVCTPTRYGLLTGRYCWRSRLKSSVLDGFSPPLIDPSQTTIASFLRENGYATACIGKWHLGMQWTRNDGTAEINDRASRGFRSGESIDFSKRLTGGPLNVGFDHFYGISASLDMPPYCWIHDDRCDPIPRTTVATAKDTIFLNQTGGVAEEEFKIDEVLPRLKEHACRWIHNHHSKNPSVPFFLYLPLNSPHLPVAPSAPFRGSSEAGDYGDFVAETDDCLATVLQALEDIGQSENTLVIFTSDNGGLWHQWDAVDGDDVEHYRPTPRAKYTRQFGHQSNAHLRGTKADIWEGGHRVPFIVRWPKKVPAGKVCAELLELNDVPATLAALIGRVLPEGAAEDSRDVSELFLGGNRSARTFAIHHSLRGEFAIRSGQWKLIPRRGSGGFSTPRTVDPKAREPDGQLYDLSIDPSESNNVWLQNPGIANQLTLQLGDIVDPLDRQTIQFTSSLDHSTQEAIWIRPDQRERTLDPVPLVVSLHSWSADMNQRSPLERLVHDRGWIYLAPNFRGVNQQPDACGSALAQQDILDAIDWVIGQLDVDRERIYLTGNSGGGHMTMLMSGRYPDRFRATSAWVGISDLAAWHKVHAGKKYGSMMEKCCGGIPGQSDEIDGQYLARSPITFIANAKDLAINIAAGIHDGHTGSVPIRHSIDAFNAIAAANQDDVVSETEIAELSAADGRLSQPRDADTGFDRSFGREFYLRRQSKHARLTIFDGGHEGLAKATMAWFDDHP
;
A
#
# COMPACT_ATOMS: atom_id res chain seq x y z
N MET A 1 -1.24 33.45 45.68
CA MET A 1 -1.91 33.16 46.96
C MET A 1 -2.64 31.83 46.77
N SER A 2 -1.99 30.68 46.99
CA SER A 2 -1.84 29.95 48.29
C SER A 2 -3.20 29.32 48.70
N ASN A 3 -3.43 28.01 48.77
CA ASN A 3 -2.66 26.85 49.25
C ASN A 3 -3.17 25.58 48.50
N LYS A 4 -2.39 24.60 48.00
CA LYS A 4 -1.39 23.67 48.60
C LYS A 4 -1.90 22.84 49.78
N CYS A 5 -2.04 21.52 49.56
CA CYS A 5 -1.53 20.48 50.45
C CYS A 5 -1.00 19.30 49.62
N PHE A 6 0.13 18.75 50.08
CA PHE A 6 1.08 17.87 49.42
C PHE A 6 1.35 16.68 50.37
N TYR A 7 1.40 15.44 49.83
CA TYR A 7 2.34 14.32 50.13
C TYR A 7 2.31 13.59 51.50
N PRO A 8 2.92 12.37 51.67
CA PRO A 8 4.04 11.80 50.90
C PRO A 8 4.06 10.28 50.55
N GLU A 9 5.11 9.94 49.78
CA GLU A 9 5.60 8.62 49.33
C GLU A 9 6.40 7.80 50.36
N ARG A 10 6.74 6.55 49.93
CA ARG A 10 7.77 5.57 50.37
C ARG A 10 7.32 4.61 51.49
N GLY A 11 7.59 3.30 51.51
CA GLY A 11 8.39 2.37 50.70
C GLY A 11 8.87 1.21 51.62
N PHE A 12 8.79 -0.04 51.11
CA PHE A 12 9.49 -1.29 51.51
C PHE A 12 8.93 -2.33 52.54
N THR A 13 8.91 -3.58 52.02
CA THR A 13 9.19 -4.95 52.56
C THR A 13 8.25 -5.75 53.48
N ALA A 14 7.67 -6.79 52.86
CA ALA A 14 7.84 -8.26 53.09
C ALA A 14 7.08 -9.05 54.19
N SER A 15 6.72 -10.30 53.78
CA SER A 15 6.13 -11.46 54.49
C SER A 15 4.58 -11.45 54.60
N GLU A 16 3.78 -12.48 54.27
CA GLU A 16 3.96 -13.94 54.24
C GLU A 16 3.04 -14.66 53.20
N ASN A 17 3.54 -15.78 52.66
CA ASN A 17 2.89 -17.06 52.29
C ASN A 17 1.44 -17.11 51.74
N LYS A 18 1.30 -17.65 50.51
CA LYS A 18 0.76 -19.01 50.24
C LYS A 18 0.86 -19.40 48.76
N PHE A 19 1.29 -20.65 48.53
CA PHE A 19 1.38 -21.38 47.25
C PHE A 19 0.05 -21.46 46.50
N VAL A 20 0.08 -21.38 45.16
CA VAL A 20 -0.33 -22.43 44.18
C VAL A 20 0.18 -22.03 42.79
N GLN A 21 0.78 -22.98 42.06
CA GLN A 21 1.34 -22.85 40.72
C GLN A 21 0.26 -22.88 39.61
N SER A 22 0.39 -22.01 38.60
CA SER A 22 0.06 -22.32 37.20
C SER A 22 0.80 -21.36 36.25
N PRO A 23 1.54 -21.84 35.24
CA PRO A 23 1.85 -21.03 34.08
C PRO A 23 1.17 -21.60 32.83
N ALA A 24 0.24 -20.83 32.27
CA ALA A 24 -0.17 -20.96 30.87
C ALA A 24 0.75 -20.03 30.05
N SER A 25 1.73 -20.60 29.35
CA SER A 25 2.53 -19.91 28.35
C SER A 25 2.03 -20.30 26.96
N THR A 26 1.34 -19.39 26.28
CA THR A 26 1.09 -19.44 24.84
C THR A 26 2.34 -18.92 24.12
N ALA A 27 3.18 -19.83 23.63
CA ALA A 27 4.26 -19.51 22.70
C ALA A 27 3.73 -19.57 21.27
N SER A 28 3.75 -18.43 20.58
CA SER A 28 3.56 -18.31 19.13
C SER A 28 4.88 -18.61 18.42
N GLY A 29 5.01 -19.78 17.81
CA GLY A 29 6.12 -20.12 16.92
C GLY A 29 5.76 -19.84 15.46
N ARG A 30 6.57 -19.01 14.80
CA ARG A 30 6.60 -18.83 13.33
C ARG A 30 7.21 -20.08 12.66
N PHE A 31 6.72 -20.44 11.49
CA PHE A 31 7.30 -21.46 10.62
C PHE A 31 8.02 -20.76 9.46
N GLU A 32 9.30 -21.07 9.25
CA GLU A 32 10.05 -20.73 8.03
C GLU A 32 10.43 -22.04 7.32
N ILE A 33 10.15 -22.09 6.02
CA ILE A 33 10.54 -23.19 5.12
C ILE A 33 11.74 -22.68 4.33
N TRP A 34 12.85 -23.41 4.39
CA TRP A 34 14.03 -23.15 3.56
C TRP A 34 13.98 -24.06 2.33
N HIS A 35 14.06 -23.46 1.15
CA HIS A 35 14.39 -24.15 -0.10
C HIS A 35 15.84 -23.87 -0.45
N ASP A 36 16.66 -24.91 -0.52
CA ASP A 36 18.01 -24.80 -1.07
C ASP A 36 18.02 -25.35 -2.50
N ALA A 37 18.42 -24.49 -3.44
CA ALA A 37 18.66 -24.84 -4.83
C ALA A 37 20.17 -24.73 -5.10
N GLY A 38 20.83 -25.86 -5.30
CA GLY A 38 22.27 -25.89 -5.58
C GLY A 38 22.71 -27.15 -6.33
N ALA A 39 23.05 -26.93 -7.60
CA ALA A 39 23.97 -27.67 -8.49
C ALA A 39 24.10 -29.20 -8.40
N ALA A 40 23.83 -29.84 -9.53
CA ALA A 40 24.06 -31.26 -9.79
C ALA A 40 25.52 -31.69 -9.57
N SER A 41 25.71 -32.72 -8.76
CA SER A 41 26.77 -33.71 -8.95
C SER A 41 26.26 -35.10 -8.58
N SER A 42 26.76 -36.09 -9.29
CA SER A 42 26.33 -37.48 -9.29
C SER A 42 26.38 -38.15 -7.91
N THR A 43 25.36 -38.99 -7.65
CA THR A 43 25.23 -39.94 -6.54
C THR A 43 25.08 -39.34 -5.13
N GLY A 44 23.83 -39.26 -4.64
CA GLY A 44 23.52 -38.99 -3.24
C GLY A 44 22.03 -38.81 -3.01
N GLU A 45 21.43 -39.66 -2.17
CA GLU A 45 20.01 -39.69 -1.81
C GLU A 45 19.54 -38.39 -1.12
N VAL A 46 18.36 -37.88 -1.52
CA VAL A 46 17.66 -36.79 -0.80
C VAL A 46 16.67 -37.42 0.18
N ASN A 47 16.92 -37.26 1.48
CA ASN A 47 15.99 -37.63 2.55
C ASN A 47 14.97 -36.51 2.78
N VAL A 48 13.69 -36.78 2.51
CA VAL A 48 12.58 -35.89 2.88
C VAL A 48 11.89 -36.48 4.11
N GLN A 49 12.02 -35.83 5.28
CA GLN A 49 11.22 -36.15 6.47
C GLN A 49 9.92 -35.36 6.47
N CYS A 50 8.79 -36.03 6.22
CA CYS A 50 7.46 -35.48 6.51
C CYS A 50 7.03 -35.91 7.92
N LYS A 51 6.83 -34.96 8.84
CA LYS A 51 6.16 -35.22 10.14
C LYS A 51 4.68 -34.89 10.01
N ALA A 52 3.83 -35.92 9.99
CA ALA A 52 2.42 -35.80 10.28
C ALA A 52 2.24 -35.92 11.81
N VAL A 53 1.64 -34.90 12.45
CA VAL A 53 1.23 -35.00 13.86
C VAL A 53 -0.29 -35.08 13.90
N ILE A 54 -0.80 -36.26 14.25
CA ILE A 54 -2.19 -36.50 14.61
C ILE A 54 -2.32 -36.21 16.10
N LEU A 55 -3.11 -35.20 16.47
CA LEU A 55 -3.50 -34.93 17.85
C LEU A 55 -4.66 -35.86 18.24
N VAL A 56 -4.37 -36.91 18.99
CA VAL A 56 -5.36 -37.57 19.86
C VAL A 56 -4.74 -37.70 21.24
N GLY A 57 -5.33 -37.00 22.21
CA GLY A 57 -4.89 -37.03 23.59
C GLY A 57 -5.29 -38.33 24.29
N GLN A 58 -4.32 -39.00 24.92
CA GLN A 58 -4.44 -39.61 26.24
C GLN A 58 -3.06 -40.19 26.66
N LEU A 59 -2.73 -39.97 27.93
CA LEU A 59 -1.50 -40.32 28.64
C LEU A 59 -1.15 -41.81 28.58
N LEU A 60 0.12 -42.15 28.34
CA LEU A 60 0.90 -43.19 29.05
C LEU A 60 2.42 -42.95 28.84
N PRO A 61 3.29 -43.30 29.81
CA PRO A 61 4.72 -42.99 29.80
C PRO A 61 5.59 -44.13 29.20
N ASP A 62 6.85 -43.78 28.96
CA ASP A 62 8.01 -44.62 28.62
C ASP A 62 8.33 -44.79 27.12
N GLU A 63 9.30 -43.98 26.69
CA GLU A 63 10.06 -44.14 25.46
C GLU A 63 10.86 -45.46 25.49
N ARG A 64 10.62 -46.34 24.52
CA ARG A 64 11.61 -47.32 24.07
C ARG A 64 11.87 -47.09 22.59
N SER A 65 13.12 -46.77 22.26
CA SER A 65 13.62 -46.73 20.91
C SER A 65 13.59 -48.13 20.28
N ILE A 66 12.95 -48.26 19.13
CA ILE A 66 13.09 -49.43 18.25
C ILE A 66 13.59 -48.92 16.90
N THR A 67 14.84 -49.24 16.60
CA THR A 67 15.44 -49.05 15.27
C THR A 67 15.21 -50.33 14.47
N MET A 68 14.54 -50.26 13.31
CA MET A 68 14.49 -51.35 12.34
C MET A 68 15.10 -50.91 11.02
N ASN A 69 16.06 -51.70 10.54
CA ASN A 69 16.86 -51.50 9.35
C ASN A 69 16.12 -52.08 8.12
N TRP A 70 15.89 -51.29 7.08
CA TRP A 70 15.21 -51.70 5.85
C TRP A 70 16.21 -52.21 4.80
N ASN A 71 16.75 -53.41 4.99
CA ASN A 71 17.63 -54.02 3.98
C ASN A 71 17.39 -55.50 3.69
N ASP A 72 16.17 -55.99 3.93
CA ASP A 72 15.77 -57.33 3.48
C ASP A 72 14.39 -57.30 2.85
N VAL A 73 14.32 -56.85 1.59
CA VAL A 73 13.21 -57.21 0.70
C VAL A 73 13.79 -57.85 -0.55
N LYS A 74 13.53 -59.15 -0.72
CA LYS A 74 13.53 -59.81 -2.03
C LYS A 74 12.10 -60.18 -2.42
N PRO A 75 11.71 -60.00 -3.70
CA PRO A 75 10.37 -60.28 -4.17
C PRO A 75 10.26 -61.76 -4.53
N GLU A 76 9.10 -62.40 -4.29
CA GLU A 76 8.46 -63.35 -5.22
C GLU A 76 7.27 -64.14 -4.63
N LEU A 77 6.32 -64.41 -5.54
CA LEU A 77 5.45 -65.60 -5.67
C LEU A 77 4.10 -65.71 -4.92
N PHE A 78 3.06 -65.68 -5.76
CA PHE A 78 1.78 -66.36 -5.61
C PHE A 78 1.93 -67.85 -5.24
N THR A 79 1.23 -68.35 -4.21
CA THR A 79 0.17 -69.40 -4.27
C THR A 79 -0.10 -70.12 -2.93
N ARG A 80 -1.39 -70.23 -2.58
CA ARG A 80 -2.12 -71.34 -1.91
C ARG A 80 -1.44 -72.18 -0.80
N HIS A 81 -1.95 -72.10 0.44
CA HIS A 81 -2.61 -73.17 1.25
C HIS A 81 -2.84 -72.68 2.70
N ARG A 82 -4.09 -72.59 3.17
CA ARG A 82 -4.81 -73.55 4.05
C ARG A 82 -4.26 -73.71 5.48
N HIS A 83 -5.17 -73.43 6.42
CA HIS A 83 -5.28 -73.86 7.83
C HIS A 83 -4.75 -72.90 8.90
N CYS A 84 -5.67 -72.19 9.55
CA CYS A 84 -5.87 -72.38 10.98
C CYS A 84 -7.31 -72.01 11.39
N HIS A 85 -7.94 -72.94 12.10
CA HIS A 85 -9.28 -72.89 12.65
C HIS A 85 -9.25 -72.34 14.09
N ARG A 86 -10.37 -71.71 14.49
CA ARG A 86 -10.79 -71.29 15.86
C ARG A 86 -10.17 -69.96 16.31
N ALA A 87 -10.89 -68.95 16.78
CA ALA A 87 -12.23 -68.90 17.38
C ALA A 87 -12.84 -67.49 17.22
N ALA A 88 -14.14 -67.40 16.92
CA ALA A 88 -15.08 -66.36 17.38
C ALA A 88 -16.43 -66.56 16.66
N ARG A 89 -17.31 -67.38 17.25
CA ARG A 89 -18.76 -67.08 17.25
C ARG A 89 -18.92 -66.08 18.42
N TRP A 90 -19.64 -64.97 18.38
CA TRP A 90 -21.02 -64.73 17.96
C TRP A 90 -21.19 -63.22 17.71
N ILE A 91 -21.55 -62.80 16.50
CA ILE A 91 -22.24 -61.52 16.26
C ILE A 91 -23.43 -61.86 15.36
N SER A 92 -24.64 -61.52 15.80
CA SER A 92 -25.87 -61.83 15.06
C SER A 92 -25.90 -61.08 13.71
N PRO A 93 -26.53 -61.64 12.66
CA PRO A 93 -26.62 -60.97 11.35
C PRO A 93 -27.52 -59.72 11.35
N SER A 94 -28.14 -59.38 12.48
CA SER A 94 -29.19 -58.36 12.54
C SER A 94 -28.70 -56.95 12.92
N VAL A 95 -27.41 -56.77 13.22
CA VAL A 95 -26.86 -55.47 13.70
C VAL A 95 -26.08 -54.71 12.61
N ILE A 96 -25.65 -55.39 11.55
CA ILE A 96 -24.90 -54.81 10.42
C ILE A 96 -25.76 -53.89 9.53
N PRO A 97 -27.07 -54.16 9.28
CA PRO A 97 -27.87 -53.23 8.47
C PRO A 97 -28.13 -51.91 9.21
N LEU A 98 -28.23 -51.95 10.55
CA LEU A 98 -28.56 -50.77 11.35
C LEU A 98 -27.35 -49.82 11.52
N THR A 99 -26.13 -50.35 11.62
CA THR A 99 -24.92 -49.53 11.73
C THR A 99 -24.53 -48.88 10.41
N VAL A 100 -24.70 -49.56 9.27
CA VAL A 100 -24.48 -48.97 7.94
C VAL A 100 -25.59 -47.95 7.60
N LEU A 101 -26.84 -48.22 7.99
CA LEU A 101 -27.93 -47.26 7.82
C LEU A 101 -27.77 -46.03 8.75
N CYS A 102 -27.33 -46.22 10.00
CA CYS A 102 -27.02 -45.11 10.91
C CYS A 102 -25.80 -44.31 10.47
N ALA A 103 -24.75 -44.94 9.91
CA ALA A 103 -23.59 -44.24 9.35
C ALA A 103 -23.94 -43.47 8.07
N ALA A 104 -24.79 -44.04 7.21
CA ALA A 104 -25.34 -43.34 6.04
C ALA A 104 -26.24 -42.18 6.47
N LEU A 105 -27.13 -42.37 7.45
CA LEU A 105 -27.98 -41.31 8.02
C LEU A 105 -27.17 -40.23 8.75
N PHE A 106 -26.07 -40.57 9.43
CA PHE A 106 -25.15 -39.61 10.05
C PHE A 106 -24.34 -38.84 9.00
N CYS A 107 -23.81 -39.49 7.95
CA CYS A 107 -23.15 -38.80 6.84
C CYS A 107 -24.12 -37.89 6.07
N SER A 108 -25.36 -38.32 5.84
CA SER A 108 -26.40 -37.49 5.23
C SER A 108 -26.81 -36.33 6.14
N ALA A 109 -26.90 -36.53 7.45
CA ALA A 109 -27.20 -35.48 8.42
C ALA A 109 -26.06 -34.46 8.57
N SER A 110 -24.78 -34.88 8.50
CA SER A 110 -23.62 -33.97 8.51
C SER A 110 -23.50 -33.16 7.22
N LEU A 111 -23.85 -33.72 6.06
CA LEU A 111 -23.91 -33.00 4.79
C LEU A 111 -25.10 -32.02 4.73
N LEU A 112 -26.25 -32.38 5.31
CA LEU A 112 -27.42 -31.50 5.43
C LEU A 112 -27.20 -30.38 6.46
N ALA A 113 -26.53 -30.66 7.59
CA ALA A 113 -26.19 -29.65 8.59
C ALA A 113 -25.20 -28.60 8.06
N GLN A 114 -24.26 -28.99 7.18
CA GLN A 114 -23.34 -28.06 6.54
C GLN A 114 -24.00 -27.18 5.47
N SER A 115 -25.16 -27.60 4.94
CA SER A 115 -25.95 -26.82 3.98
C SER A 115 -26.73 -25.68 4.64
N GLN A 116 -26.96 -25.72 5.95
CA GLN A 116 -27.90 -24.84 6.65
C GLN A 116 -27.26 -23.56 7.25
N ASP A 117 -25.94 -23.39 7.13
CA ASP A 117 -25.19 -22.29 7.77
C ASP A 117 -24.50 -21.30 6.82
N ARG A 118 -24.68 -21.46 5.50
CA ARG A 118 -24.15 -20.53 4.49
C ARG A 118 -25.17 -19.43 4.19
N PRO A 119 -24.81 -18.13 4.31
CA PRO A 119 -25.76 -17.06 4.04
C PRO A 119 -25.94 -16.85 2.54
N ASN A 120 -27.07 -16.28 2.12
CA ASN A 120 -27.11 -15.56 0.85
C ASN A 120 -26.23 -14.30 0.98
N ILE A 121 -25.70 -13.81 -0.13
CA ILE A 121 -24.84 -12.62 -0.16
C ILE A 121 -25.44 -11.63 -1.15
N VAL A 122 -25.72 -10.41 -0.71
CA VAL A 122 -26.20 -9.31 -1.54
C VAL A 122 -25.23 -8.15 -1.38
N LEU A 123 -24.53 -7.82 -2.47
CA LEU A 123 -23.57 -6.72 -2.53
C LEU A 123 -24.13 -5.63 -3.44
N ILE A 124 -24.56 -4.53 -2.83
CA ILE A 124 -25.13 -3.36 -3.52
C ILE A 124 -24.04 -2.30 -3.60
N LEU A 125 -23.70 -1.90 -4.83
CA LEU A 125 -22.67 -0.91 -5.11
C LEU A 125 -23.31 0.28 -5.82
N ALA A 126 -23.51 1.38 -5.09
CA ALA A 126 -23.89 2.66 -5.66
C ALA A 126 -22.76 3.23 -6.54
N ASP A 127 -23.11 4.21 -7.37
CA ASP A 127 -22.24 4.81 -8.38
C ASP A 127 -22.15 6.31 -8.14
N ASP A 128 -21.02 6.74 -7.57
CA ASP A 128 -20.77 8.13 -7.15
C ASP A 128 -21.61 8.65 -5.97
N LEU A 129 -21.99 7.77 -5.05
CA LEU A 129 -22.64 8.16 -3.79
C LEU A 129 -21.58 8.53 -2.75
N GLY A 130 -21.65 9.75 -2.22
CA GLY A 130 -20.69 10.28 -1.27
C GLY A 130 -20.93 9.85 0.18
N TRP A 131 -19.87 9.91 0.99
CA TRP A 131 -19.88 9.49 2.39
C TRP A 131 -20.96 10.19 3.23
N GLY A 132 -21.23 11.46 2.94
CA GLY A 132 -22.19 12.33 3.63
C GLY A 132 -23.58 12.39 3.00
N ASP A 133 -23.89 11.57 1.99
CA ASP A 133 -25.23 11.49 1.43
C ASP A 133 -26.23 10.81 2.38
N PRO A 134 -25.92 9.68 3.02
CA PRO A 134 -26.85 9.05 3.96
C PRO A 134 -26.92 9.79 5.30
N LYS A 135 -28.12 9.90 5.88
CA LYS A 135 -28.33 10.58 7.18
C LYS A 135 -27.60 9.91 8.34
N CYS A 136 -27.47 8.59 8.32
CA CYS A 136 -26.69 7.83 9.30
C CYS A 136 -25.19 8.20 9.32
N TYR A 137 -24.66 8.80 8.25
CA TYR A 137 -23.29 9.33 8.18
C TYR A 137 -23.21 10.83 8.40
N ASN A 138 -24.18 11.57 7.88
CA ASN A 138 -24.28 13.02 7.99
C ASN A 138 -25.69 13.39 8.48
N PRO A 139 -25.87 13.68 9.78
CA PRO A 139 -27.16 14.09 10.32
C PRO A 139 -27.75 15.35 9.66
N ALA A 140 -26.92 16.18 9.01
CA ALA A 140 -27.33 17.37 8.27
C ALA A 140 -27.70 17.08 6.80
N SER A 141 -27.65 15.83 6.35
CA SER A 141 -28.00 15.45 4.98
C SER A 141 -29.42 15.90 4.61
N LYS A 142 -29.52 16.48 3.42
CA LYS A 142 -30.76 16.99 2.82
C LYS A 142 -31.54 15.92 2.05
N ILE A 143 -31.06 14.69 2.08
CA ILE A 143 -31.58 13.58 1.29
C ILE A 143 -32.31 12.60 2.23
N PRO A 144 -33.56 12.22 1.96
CA PRO A 144 -34.22 11.14 2.68
C PRO A 144 -33.56 9.80 2.32
N THR A 145 -32.97 9.12 3.32
CA THR A 145 -32.30 7.81 3.16
C THR A 145 -32.75 6.79 4.23
N PRO A 146 -34.08 6.58 4.41
CA PRO A 146 -34.60 5.72 5.47
C PRO A 146 -34.12 4.27 5.42
N ALA A 147 -33.90 3.69 4.24
CA ALA A 147 -33.46 2.31 4.10
C ALA A 147 -31.98 2.14 4.48
N MET A 148 -31.11 3.05 4.05
CA MET A 148 -29.71 3.07 4.50
C MET A 148 -29.62 3.30 6.01
N ASP A 149 -30.44 4.20 6.56
CA ASP A 149 -30.52 4.43 8.00
C ASP A 149 -31.00 3.19 8.76
N GLN A 150 -31.98 2.44 8.21
CA GLN A 150 -32.44 1.17 8.75
C GLN A 150 -31.33 0.12 8.71
N LEU A 151 -30.65 -0.04 7.57
CA LEU A 151 -29.55 -0.97 7.38
C LEU A 151 -28.44 -0.72 8.41
N ALA A 152 -28.10 0.55 8.67
CA ALA A 152 -27.14 0.95 9.69
C ALA A 152 -27.62 0.64 11.13
N ARG A 153 -28.91 0.84 11.44
CA ARG A 153 -29.48 0.49 12.75
C ARG A 153 -29.52 -1.01 12.99
N GLU A 154 -29.69 -1.81 11.95
CA GLU A 154 -29.81 -3.26 12.02
C GLU A 154 -28.47 -3.99 11.83
N GLY A 155 -27.40 -3.26 11.54
CA GLY A 155 -26.09 -3.83 11.23
C GLY A 155 -24.92 -3.02 11.79
N ILE A 156 -23.80 -3.06 11.06
CA ILE A 156 -22.58 -2.31 11.36
C ILE A 156 -22.39 -1.24 10.29
N ARG A 157 -22.22 0.01 10.71
CA ARG A 157 -21.81 1.12 9.86
C ARG A 157 -20.33 1.41 10.03
N PHE A 158 -19.58 1.43 8.94
CA PHE A 158 -18.14 1.67 8.95
C PHE A 158 -17.85 3.14 8.63
N THR A 159 -17.13 3.85 9.49
CA THR A 159 -16.77 5.27 9.25
C THR A 159 -15.49 5.44 8.47
N ASP A 160 -14.75 4.34 8.29
CA ASP A 160 -13.38 4.34 7.80
C ASP A 160 -13.13 3.32 6.69
N ALA A 161 -14.13 3.21 5.80
CA ALA A 161 -14.13 2.34 4.65
C ALA A 161 -13.73 3.10 3.38
N HIS A 162 -12.83 2.50 2.60
CA HIS A 162 -12.22 3.13 1.44
C HIS A 162 -12.33 2.28 0.19
N THR A 163 -12.38 2.94 -0.97
CA THR A 163 -12.17 2.32 -2.26
C THR A 163 -10.67 2.35 -2.60
N PRO A 164 -10.15 1.38 -3.39
CA PRO A 164 -8.77 1.41 -3.88
C PRO A 164 -8.50 2.57 -4.86
N SER A 165 -9.57 3.20 -5.35
CA SER A 165 -9.51 4.20 -6.41
C SER A 165 -10.65 5.20 -6.28
N ALA A 166 -10.38 6.45 -6.66
CA ALA A 166 -11.40 7.48 -6.71
C ALA A 166 -12.29 7.42 -7.97
N VAL A 167 -12.27 6.32 -8.73
CA VAL A 167 -13.08 6.13 -9.95
C VAL A 167 -13.62 4.71 -10.13
N CYS A 168 -14.70 4.59 -10.91
CA CYS A 168 -15.52 3.39 -11.04
C CYS A 168 -14.81 2.11 -11.53
N THR A 169 -14.22 2.08 -12.75
CA THR A 169 -13.61 0.85 -13.29
C THR A 169 -12.56 0.26 -12.33
N PRO A 170 -11.57 1.03 -11.85
CA PRO A 170 -10.56 0.47 -10.94
C PRO A 170 -11.14 -0.02 -9.61
N THR A 171 -12.14 0.63 -9.04
CA THR A 171 -12.80 0.13 -7.82
C THR A 171 -13.55 -1.17 -8.07
N ARG A 172 -14.32 -1.26 -9.16
CA ARG A 172 -15.06 -2.47 -9.52
C ARG A 172 -14.12 -3.65 -9.77
N TYR A 173 -12.95 -3.38 -10.36
CA TYR A 173 -11.91 -4.38 -10.55
C TYR A 173 -11.37 -4.87 -9.21
N GLY A 174 -10.99 -3.95 -8.32
CA GLY A 174 -10.45 -4.28 -7.01
C GLY A 174 -11.44 -5.01 -6.11
N LEU A 175 -12.70 -4.58 -6.11
CA LEU A 175 -13.78 -5.23 -5.37
C LEU A 175 -13.98 -6.68 -5.80
N LEU A 176 -14.05 -6.95 -7.11
CA LEU A 176 -14.33 -8.30 -7.61
C LEU A 176 -13.12 -9.22 -7.55
N THR A 177 -11.89 -8.71 -7.69
CA THR A 177 -10.68 -9.54 -7.80
C THR A 177 -9.83 -9.58 -6.53
N GLY A 178 -9.98 -8.60 -5.64
CA GLY A 178 -9.13 -8.39 -4.47
C GLY A 178 -7.72 -7.94 -4.82
N ARG A 179 -7.53 -7.40 -6.03
CA ARG A 179 -6.25 -6.91 -6.56
C ARG A 179 -6.35 -5.44 -6.87
N TYR A 180 -5.34 -4.68 -6.51
CA TYR A 180 -5.25 -3.28 -6.91
C TYR A 180 -5.22 -3.14 -8.44
N CYS A 181 -6.05 -2.25 -8.98
CA CYS A 181 -6.25 -2.15 -10.44
C CYS A 181 -4.97 -1.75 -11.20
N TRP A 182 -4.05 -0.99 -10.59
CA TRP A 182 -2.78 -0.66 -11.24
C TRP A 182 -1.86 -1.87 -11.41
N ARG A 183 -2.25 -3.07 -10.99
CA ARG A 183 -1.55 -4.32 -11.36
C ARG A 183 -2.07 -4.87 -12.69
N SER A 184 -3.29 -4.50 -13.08
CA SER A 184 -3.84 -4.74 -14.43
C SER A 184 -3.18 -3.83 -15.48
N ARG A 185 -3.63 -3.91 -16.73
CA ARG A 185 -3.19 -2.98 -17.79
C ARG A 185 -3.67 -1.52 -17.56
N LEU A 186 -4.71 -1.28 -16.76
CA LEU A 186 -5.29 0.04 -16.54
C LEU A 186 -4.64 0.71 -15.32
N LYS A 187 -3.77 1.70 -15.55
CA LYS A 187 -3.04 2.41 -14.49
C LYS A 187 -3.64 3.78 -14.13
N SER A 188 -4.53 4.30 -14.97
CA SER A 188 -5.24 5.57 -14.79
C SER A 188 -6.49 5.56 -15.66
N SER A 189 -7.40 6.51 -15.43
CA SER A 189 -8.68 6.63 -16.12
C SER A 189 -9.66 5.48 -15.84
N VAL A 190 -10.77 5.49 -16.56
CA VAL A 190 -11.79 4.44 -16.62
C VAL A 190 -11.91 3.91 -18.05
N LEU A 191 -12.52 2.74 -18.20
CA LEU A 191 -12.87 2.19 -19.51
C LEU A 191 -14.10 2.90 -20.09
N ASP A 192 -14.33 2.75 -21.39
CA ASP A 192 -15.61 3.11 -22.03
C ASP A 192 -16.50 1.86 -22.26
N GLY A 193 -17.70 2.06 -22.81
CA GLY A 193 -18.67 0.98 -23.05
C GLY A 193 -18.27 -0.08 -24.07
N PHE A 194 -17.16 0.12 -24.80
CA PHE A 194 -16.67 -0.77 -25.87
C PHE A 194 -15.28 -1.36 -25.58
N SER A 195 -14.73 -1.08 -24.39
CA SER A 195 -13.38 -1.49 -24.06
C SER A 195 -13.26 -3.01 -23.88
N PRO A 196 -12.14 -3.63 -24.27
CA PRO A 196 -11.94 -5.06 -24.11
C PRO A 196 -11.91 -5.44 -22.61
N PRO A 197 -12.20 -6.71 -22.28
CA PRO A 197 -12.24 -7.20 -20.89
C PRO A 197 -10.98 -6.84 -20.11
N LEU A 198 -11.14 -6.29 -18.90
CA LEU A 198 -10.02 -5.93 -18.03
C LEU A 198 -9.59 -7.07 -17.11
N ILE A 199 -10.55 -7.88 -16.67
CA ILE A 199 -10.30 -9.06 -15.84
C ILE A 199 -9.80 -10.17 -16.76
N ASP A 200 -8.60 -10.67 -16.47
CA ASP A 200 -8.10 -11.88 -17.12
C ASP A 200 -9.01 -13.07 -16.77
N PRO A 201 -9.47 -13.89 -17.73
CA PRO A 201 -10.35 -15.02 -17.44
C PRO A 201 -9.78 -16.06 -16.45
N SER A 202 -8.46 -16.11 -16.27
CA SER A 202 -7.81 -16.98 -15.27
C SER A 202 -7.82 -16.38 -13.86
N GLN A 203 -8.15 -15.09 -13.71
CA GLN A 203 -8.20 -14.43 -12.42
C GLN A 203 -9.44 -14.85 -11.63
N THR A 204 -9.23 -15.39 -10.43
CA THR A 204 -10.33 -15.63 -9.48
C THR A 204 -11.00 -14.30 -9.13
N THR A 205 -12.32 -14.27 -9.28
CA THR A 205 -13.22 -13.23 -8.77
C THR A 205 -14.10 -13.74 -7.62
N ILE A 206 -14.74 -12.85 -6.87
CA ILE A 206 -15.80 -13.19 -5.89
C ILE A 206 -16.82 -14.14 -6.50
N ALA A 207 -17.32 -13.83 -7.70
CA ALA A 207 -18.35 -14.62 -8.36
C ALA A 207 -17.86 -16.03 -8.71
N SER A 208 -16.68 -16.14 -9.34
CA SER A 208 -16.12 -17.45 -9.71
C SER A 208 -15.87 -18.31 -8.47
N PHE A 209 -15.32 -17.73 -7.41
CA PHE A 209 -15.04 -18.40 -6.16
C PHE A 209 -16.32 -18.88 -5.45
N LEU A 210 -17.34 -18.02 -5.36
CA LEU A 210 -18.62 -18.39 -4.74
C LEU A 210 -19.35 -19.46 -5.57
N ARG A 211 -19.31 -19.36 -6.90
CA ARG A 211 -19.89 -20.36 -7.80
C ARG A 211 -19.23 -21.73 -7.62
N GLU A 212 -17.90 -21.78 -7.58
CA GLU A 212 -17.15 -23.01 -7.28
C GLU A 212 -17.48 -23.59 -5.90
N ASN A 213 -17.90 -22.73 -4.97
CA ASN A 213 -18.39 -23.11 -3.66
C ASN A 213 -19.91 -23.29 -3.60
N GLY A 214 -20.58 -23.49 -4.73
CA GLY A 214 -21.99 -23.91 -4.80
C GLY A 214 -23.00 -22.81 -4.54
N TYR A 215 -22.64 -21.56 -4.81
CA TYR A 215 -23.59 -20.45 -4.90
C TYR A 215 -24.11 -20.30 -6.33
N ALA A 216 -25.38 -19.91 -6.47
CA ALA A 216 -25.86 -19.30 -7.71
C ALA A 216 -25.41 -17.84 -7.76
N THR A 217 -24.88 -17.37 -8.89
CA THR A 217 -24.29 -16.01 -8.98
C THR A 217 -24.98 -15.16 -10.03
N ALA A 218 -25.36 -13.93 -9.67
CA ALA A 218 -25.92 -12.96 -10.62
C ALA A 218 -25.27 -11.58 -10.48
N CYS A 219 -25.07 -10.94 -11.63
CA CYS A 219 -24.71 -9.54 -11.73
C CYS A 219 -25.87 -8.78 -12.38
N ILE A 220 -26.44 -7.80 -11.68
CA ILE A 220 -27.56 -7.01 -12.21
C ILE A 220 -27.17 -5.53 -12.13
N GLY A 221 -26.90 -4.88 -13.27
CA GLY A 221 -26.56 -3.46 -13.33
C GLY A 221 -25.34 -3.11 -14.17
N LYS A 222 -24.61 -2.06 -13.75
CA LYS A 222 -23.47 -1.48 -14.45
C LYS A 222 -22.23 -2.37 -14.33
N TRP A 223 -21.72 -2.88 -15.44
CA TRP A 223 -20.52 -3.72 -15.44
C TRP A 223 -19.22 -2.91 -15.34
N HIS A 224 -18.93 -2.11 -16.35
CA HIS A 224 -17.80 -1.17 -16.45
C HIS A 224 -16.39 -1.77 -16.30
N LEU A 225 -16.22 -3.05 -16.62
CA LEU A 225 -14.94 -3.78 -16.59
C LEU A 225 -14.53 -4.31 -17.98
N GLY A 226 -15.13 -3.76 -19.02
CA GLY A 226 -14.90 -4.15 -20.41
C GLY A 226 -15.63 -5.45 -20.78
N MET A 227 -15.90 -5.59 -22.07
CA MET A 227 -16.53 -6.76 -22.70
C MET A 227 -15.90 -6.94 -24.08
N GLN A 228 -15.77 -8.18 -24.54
CA GLN A 228 -15.21 -8.46 -25.84
C GLN A 228 -16.30 -8.32 -26.92
N TRP A 229 -16.30 -7.16 -27.55
CA TRP A 229 -17.17 -6.86 -28.69
C TRP A 229 -16.59 -7.42 -30.00
N THR A 230 -17.49 -7.78 -30.92
CA THR A 230 -17.16 -8.15 -32.30
C THR A 230 -17.45 -6.95 -33.21
N ARG A 231 -16.52 -6.63 -34.10
CA ARG A 231 -16.67 -5.56 -35.08
C ARG A 231 -17.42 -6.06 -36.31
N ASN A 232 -17.94 -5.13 -37.12
CA ASN A 232 -18.67 -5.44 -38.36
C ASN A 232 -17.84 -6.23 -39.39
N ASP A 233 -16.51 -6.15 -39.32
CA ASP A 233 -15.57 -6.92 -40.15
C ASP A 233 -15.28 -8.34 -39.60
N GLY A 234 -15.92 -8.72 -38.49
CA GLY A 234 -15.74 -10.00 -37.82
C GLY A 234 -14.55 -10.07 -36.86
N THR A 235 -13.77 -8.99 -36.72
CA THR A 235 -12.62 -8.95 -35.81
C THR A 235 -13.03 -8.59 -34.38
N ALA A 236 -12.20 -8.96 -33.40
CA ALA A 236 -12.37 -8.56 -32.01
C ALA A 236 -12.05 -7.07 -31.82
N GLU A 237 -12.84 -6.36 -31.03
CA GLU A 237 -12.49 -5.01 -30.57
C GLU A 237 -11.36 -5.09 -29.54
N ILE A 238 -10.21 -4.50 -29.87
CA ILE A 238 -8.99 -4.54 -29.05
C ILE A 238 -8.59 -3.17 -28.52
N ASN A 239 -9.29 -2.10 -28.92
CA ASN A 239 -8.93 -0.76 -28.53
C ASN A 239 -9.37 -0.47 -27.09
N ASP A 240 -8.37 -0.15 -26.28
CA ASP A 240 -8.49 0.18 -24.86
C ASP A 240 -8.30 1.67 -24.57
N ARG A 241 -8.00 2.50 -25.59
CA ARG A 241 -7.68 3.91 -25.38
C ARG A 241 -8.94 4.77 -25.35
N ALA A 242 -9.40 5.10 -24.14
CA ALA A 242 -10.37 6.16 -23.89
C ALA A 242 -9.80 7.60 -24.09
N SER A 243 -8.55 7.75 -24.54
CA SER A 243 -7.83 9.05 -24.57
C SER A 243 -8.25 10.01 -25.69
N ARG A 244 -9.32 9.73 -26.44
CA ARG A 244 -9.90 10.62 -27.48
C ARG A 244 -11.43 10.77 -27.38
N GLY A 245 -11.99 10.61 -26.18
CA GLY A 245 -13.44 10.62 -25.95
C GLY A 245 -14.06 9.23 -26.07
N PHE A 246 -15.34 9.10 -25.71
CA PHE A 246 -16.04 7.82 -25.78
C PHE A 246 -16.44 7.50 -27.22
N ARG A 247 -16.25 6.24 -27.62
CA ARG A 247 -16.54 5.76 -28.98
C ARG A 247 -18.05 5.73 -29.22
N SER A 248 -18.50 5.96 -30.46
CA SER A 248 -19.93 5.94 -30.80
C SER A 248 -20.53 4.53 -30.89
N GLY A 249 -19.71 3.51 -31.18
CA GLY A 249 -20.14 2.11 -31.31
C GLY A 249 -20.57 1.67 -32.73
N GLU A 250 -20.50 2.55 -33.73
CA GLU A 250 -20.95 2.25 -35.11
C GLU A 250 -20.21 1.07 -35.77
N SER A 251 -18.98 0.78 -35.33
CA SER A 251 -18.17 -0.32 -35.88
C SER A 251 -18.49 -1.69 -35.27
N ILE A 252 -19.43 -1.78 -34.33
CA ILE A 252 -19.73 -2.98 -33.55
C ILE A 252 -20.92 -3.75 -34.13
N ASP A 253 -20.77 -5.07 -34.26
CA ASP A 253 -21.84 -5.99 -34.65
C ASP A 253 -22.56 -6.50 -33.39
N PHE A 254 -23.62 -5.80 -33.01
CA PHE A 254 -24.45 -6.12 -31.85
C PHE A 254 -25.28 -7.41 -31.99
N SER A 255 -25.29 -8.05 -33.17
CA SER A 255 -25.96 -9.35 -33.35
C SER A 255 -25.13 -10.53 -32.80
N LYS A 256 -23.83 -10.30 -32.54
CA LYS A 256 -22.89 -11.30 -32.04
C LYS A 256 -23.02 -11.46 -30.53
N ARG A 257 -22.66 -12.66 -30.04
CA ARG A 257 -22.51 -12.92 -28.60
C ARG A 257 -21.30 -12.17 -28.07
N LEU A 258 -21.43 -11.62 -26.87
CA LEU A 258 -20.35 -11.04 -26.09
C LEU A 258 -19.53 -12.15 -25.43
N THR A 259 -18.22 -11.91 -25.29
CA THR A 259 -17.34 -12.77 -24.48
C THR A 259 -16.51 -11.91 -23.53
N GLY A 260 -15.80 -12.54 -22.59
CA GLY A 260 -15.05 -11.84 -21.55
C GLY A 260 -15.88 -10.91 -20.64
N GLY A 261 -17.21 -11.07 -20.66
CA GLY A 261 -18.14 -10.33 -19.79
C GLY A 261 -18.39 -11.06 -18.47
N PRO A 262 -19.41 -10.65 -17.70
CA PRO A 262 -19.73 -11.23 -16.38
C PRO A 262 -19.80 -12.76 -16.35
N LEU A 263 -20.38 -13.39 -17.37
CA LEU A 263 -20.50 -14.86 -17.42
C LEU A 263 -19.15 -15.58 -17.51
N ASN A 264 -18.16 -14.94 -18.13
CA ASN A 264 -16.82 -15.50 -18.27
C ASN A 264 -15.97 -15.38 -17.01
N VAL A 265 -16.40 -14.54 -16.05
CA VAL A 265 -15.69 -14.29 -14.80
C VAL A 265 -16.50 -14.71 -13.57
N GLY A 266 -17.40 -15.69 -13.75
CA GLY A 266 -18.00 -16.44 -12.65
C GLY A 266 -19.46 -16.17 -12.34
N PHE A 267 -20.13 -15.27 -13.07
CA PHE A 267 -21.57 -15.07 -12.94
C PHE A 267 -22.36 -16.12 -13.75
N ASP A 268 -23.45 -16.63 -13.21
CA ASP A 268 -24.39 -17.51 -13.93
C ASP A 268 -25.43 -16.71 -14.73
N HIS A 269 -25.72 -15.48 -14.30
CA HIS A 269 -26.68 -14.58 -14.92
C HIS A 269 -26.15 -13.14 -14.96
N PHE A 270 -26.44 -12.44 -16.06
CA PHE A 270 -26.22 -11.01 -16.18
C PHE A 270 -27.44 -10.28 -16.76
N TYR A 271 -27.77 -9.13 -16.18
CA TYR A 271 -28.71 -8.17 -16.77
C TYR A 271 -28.24 -6.75 -16.49
N GLY A 272 -28.01 -5.94 -17.52
CA GLY A 272 -27.67 -4.54 -17.29
C GLY A 272 -26.99 -3.87 -18.48
N ILE A 273 -26.01 -3.03 -18.17
CA ILE A 273 -25.34 -2.15 -19.14
C ILE A 273 -23.82 -2.33 -19.07
N SER A 274 -23.12 -2.08 -20.18
CA SER A 274 -21.69 -2.37 -20.29
C SER A 274 -20.80 -1.39 -19.51
N ALA A 275 -21.19 -0.13 -19.35
CA ALA A 275 -20.44 0.94 -18.67
C ALA A 275 -21.39 2.00 -18.07
N SER A 276 -20.87 3.18 -17.75
CA SER A 276 -21.68 4.32 -17.25
C SER A 276 -22.72 4.80 -18.28
N LEU A 277 -23.88 5.31 -17.81
CA LEU A 277 -24.96 5.83 -18.68
C LEU A 277 -24.62 7.12 -19.43
N ASP A 278 -23.46 7.74 -19.20
CA ASP A 278 -22.96 8.84 -20.03
C ASP A 278 -22.17 8.34 -21.26
N MET A 279 -22.01 7.02 -21.39
CA MET A 279 -21.24 6.36 -22.44
C MET A 279 -22.12 5.38 -23.23
N PRO A 280 -22.10 5.42 -24.57
CA PRO A 280 -22.69 4.34 -25.38
C PRO A 280 -21.94 3.01 -25.19
N PRO A 281 -22.58 1.86 -25.47
CA PRO A 281 -23.91 1.72 -26.08
C PRO A 281 -25.05 1.89 -25.06
N TYR A 282 -26.15 2.52 -25.49
CA TYR A 282 -27.37 2.65 -24.69
C TYR A 282 -28.34 1.51 -25.00
N CYS A 283 -28.04 0.32 -24.51
CA CYS A 283 -28.84 -0.88 -24.72
C CYS A 283 -28.77 -1.83 -23.52
N TRP A 284 -29.78 -2.68 -23.39
CA TRP A 284 -29.78 -3.76 -22.40
C TRP A 284 -28.96 -4.95 -22.87
N ILE A 285 -28.19 -5.52 -21.94
CA ILE A 285 -27.47 -6.76 -22.13
C ILE A 285 -28.11 -7.81 -21.23
N HIS A 286 -28.58 -8.88 -21.85
CA HIS A 286 -29.08 -10.08 -21.21
C HIS A 286 -28.03 -11.18 -21.40
N ASP A 287 -27.43 -11.63 -20.30
CA ASP A 287 -26.40 -12.66 -20.27
C ASP A 287 -25.20 -12.28 -21.15
N ASP A 288 -25.15 -12.77 -22.40
CA ASP A 288 -24.08 -12.52 -23.36
C ASP A 288 -24.57 -11.85 -24.65
N ARG A 289 -25.74 -11.19 -24.63
CA ARG A 289 -26.35 -10.59 -25.82
C ARG A 289 -26.97 -9.23 -25.55
N CYS A 290 -26.87 -8.34 -26.51
CA CYS A 290 -27.73 -7.17 -26.57
C CYS A 290 -29.13 -7.59 -27.00
N ASP A 291 -30.11 -7.38 -26.13
CA ASP A 291 -31.51 -7.73 -26.40
C ASP A 291 -32.43 -6.64 -25.83
N PRO A 292 -33.13 -5.87 -26.68
CA PRO A 292 -33.06 -5.91 -28.14
C PRO A 292 -31.73 -5.38 -28.69
N ILE A 293 -31.42 -5.72 -29.94
CA ILE A 293 -30.23 -5.21 -30.65
C ILE A 293 -30.39 -3.69 -30.88
N PRO A 294 -29.43 -2.84 -30.48
CA PRO A 294 -29.47 -1.41 -30.76
C PRO A 294 -29.35 -1.15 -32.27
N ARG A 295 -30.28 -0.36 -32.82
CA ARG A 295 -30.36 -0.05 -34.26
C ARG A 295 -30.45 1.46 -34.55
N THR A 296 -30.50 2.29 -33.53
CA THR A 296 -30.55 3.74 -33.66
C THR A 296 -29.30 4.38 -33.07
N THR A 297 -29.19 5.69 -33.21
CA THR A 297 -28.15 6.50 -32.59
C THR A 297 -28.79 7.68 -31.89
N VAL A 298 -28.29 8.00 -30.69
CA VAL A 298 -28.63 9.22 -29.96
C VAL A 298 -27.52 10.24 -30.15
N ALA A 299 -27.90 11.52 -30.19
CA ALA A 299 -26.94 12.62 -30.26
C ALA A 299 -26.29 12.86 -28.89
N THR A 300 -25.14 13.54 -28.89
CA THR A 300 -24.55 14.06 -27.65
C THR A 300 -25.52 15.06 -27.02
N ALA A 301 -25.83 14.90 -25.74
CA ALA A 301 -26.72 15.80 -25.00
C ALA A 301 -26.01 16.38 -23.77
N LYS A 302 -26.02 17.71 -23.67
CA LYS A 302 -25.41 18.48 -22.57
C LYS A 302 -26.35 19.58 -22.06
N ASP A 303 -27.64 19.37 -22.20
CA ASP A 303 -28.67 20.41 -22.10
C ASP A 303 -28.88 20.90 -20.67
N THR A 304 -28.49 20.10 -19.67
CA THR A 304 -28.45 20.49 -18.26
C THR A 304 -27.06 20.27 -17.69
N ILE A 305 -26.79 20.84 -16.51
CA ILE A 305 -25.54 20.61 -15.81
C ILE A 305 -25.32 19.12 -15.45
N PHE A 306 -26.37 18.29 -15.43
CA PHE A 306 -26.32 16.88 -15.08
C PHE A 306 -26.55 15.93 -16.26
N LEU A 307 -27.03 16.42 -17.40
CA LEU A 307 -27.07 15.65 -18.62
C LEU A 307 -25.69 15.74 -19.28
N ASN A 308 -24.95 14.63 -19.34
CA ASN A 308 -23.66 14.56 -20.02
C ASN A 308 -23.58 13.32 -20.91
N GLN A 309 -24.58 13.12 -21.75
CA GLN A 309 -24.67 11.94 -22.61
C GLN A 309 -23.78 12.10 -23.84
N THR A 310 -22.97 11.09 -24.15
CA THR A 310 -22.18 11.07 -25.39
C THR A 310 -22.97 10.44 -26.54
N GLY A 311 -22.92 11.04 -27.72
CA GLY A 311 -23.61 10.50 -28.89
C GLY A 311 -23.08 9.13 -29.28
N GLY A 312 -23.97 8.23 -29.66
CA GLY A 312 -23.62 6.86 -30.02
C GLY A 312 -24.82 5.96 -30.22
N VAL A 313 -24.55 4.69 -30.45
CA VAL A 313 -25.57 3.66 -30.69
C VAL A 313 -26.46 3.45 -29.47
N ALA A 314 -27.75 3.26 -29.74
CA ALA A 314 -28.78 3.08 -28.75
C ALA A 314 -29.87 2.12 -29.26
N GLU A 315 -30.57 1.52 -28.31
CA GLU A 315 -31.89 0.94 -28.52
C GLU A 315 -32.94 2.06 -28.63
N GLU A 316 -33.97 1.86 -29.47
CA GLU A 316 -34.98 2.86 -29.79
C GLU A 316 -35.82 3.29 -28.58
N GLU A 317 -36.16 2.35 -27.69
CA GLU A 317 -36.96 2.59 -26.49
C GLU A 317 -36.12 2.74 -25.21
N PHE A 318 -34.79 2.86 -25.34
CA PHE A 318 -33.91 2.99 -24.18
C PHE A 318 -34.10 4.36 -23.52
N LYS A 319 -34.63 4.38 -22.31
CA LYS A 319 -34.81 5.59 -21.51
C LYS A 319 -33.91 5.57 -20.29
N ILE A 320 -33.12 6.63 -20.16
CA ILE A 320 -32.12 6.80 -19.10
C ILE A 320 -32.79 6.80 -17.71
N ASP A 321 -33.94 7.46 -17.55
CA ASP A 321 -34.68 7.55 -16.28
C ASP A 321 -35.45 6.26 -15.93
N GLU A 322 -35.49 5.26 -16.81
CA GLU A 322 -36.05 3.93 -16.52
C GLU A 322 -34.97 2.92 -16.10
N VAL A 323 -33.68 3.25 -16.18
CA VAL A 323 -32.61 2.26 -15.95
C VAL A 323 -32.60 1.76 -14.50
N LEU A 324 -32.55 2.65 -13.51
CA LEU A 324 -32.56 2.25 -12.10
C LEU A 324 -33.86 1.48 -11.72
N PRO A 325 -35.07 1.94 -12.10
CA PRO A 325 -36.30 1.17 -11.92
C PRO A 325 -36.25 -0.25 -12.52
N ARG A 326 -35.72 -0.42 -13.73
CA ARG A 326 -35.62 -1.75 -14.37
C ARG A 326 -34.59 -2.64 -13.68
N LEU A 327 -33.44 -2.10 -13.24
CA LEU A 327 -32.45 -2.85 -12.47
C LEU A 327 -33.05 -3.35 -11.14
N LYS A 328 -33.78 -2.48 -10.42
CA LYS A 328 -34.52 -2.82 -9.20
C LYS A 328 -35.51 -3.97 -9.44
N GLU A 329 -36.33 -3.86 -10.47
CA GLU A 329 -37.31 -4.89 -10.82
C GLU A 329 -36.64 -6.23 -11.15
N HIS A 330 -35.59 -6.21 -11.97
CA HIS A 330 -34.87 -7.43 -12.35
C HIS A 330 -34.16 -8.09 -11.16
N ALA A 331 -33.58 -7.31 -10.24
CA ALA A 331 -32.97 -7.83 -9.02
C ALA A 331 -34.00 -8.57 -8.15
N CYS A 332 -35.13 -7.93 -7.86
CA CYS A 332 -36.19 -8.53 -7.04
C CYS A 332 -36.79 -9.76 -7.72
N ARG A 333 -37.08 -9.67 -9.02
CA ARG A 333 -37.58 -10.80 -9.81
C ARG A 333 -36.61 -11.97 -9.80
N TRP A 334 -35.31 -11.73 -9.92
CA TRP A 334 -34.28 -12.77 -9.86
C TRP A 334 -34.22 -13.45 -8.48
N ILE A 335 -34.26 -12.67 -7.38
CA ILE A 335 -34.30 -13.20 -6.01
C ILE A 335 -35.50 -14.14 -5.83
N HIS A 336 -36.72 -13.70 -6.17
CA HIS A 336 -37.92 -14.52 -6.05
C HIS A 336 -37.87 -15.77 -6.93
N ASN A 337 -37.40 -15.64 -8.17
CA ASN A 337 -37.28 -16.76 -9.11
C ASN A 337 -36.26 -17.79 -8.64
N HIS A 338 -35.10 -17.34 -8.15
CA HIS A 338 -34.07 -18.23 -7.61
C HIS A 338 -34.60 -18.98 -6.39
N HIS A 339 -35.19 -18.27 -5.42
CA HIS A 339 -35.74 -18.90 -4.23
C HIS A 339 -36.85 -19.90 -4.55
N SER A 340 -37.74 -19.57 -5.50
CA SER A 340 -38.83 -20.47 -5.91
C SER A 340 -38.34 -21.74 -6.59
N LYS A 341 -37.23 -21.67 -7.33
CA LYS A 341 -36.68 -22.81 -8.09
C LYS A 341 -35.68 -23.63 -7.28
N ASN A 342 -34.84 -22.97 -6.47
CA ASN A 342 -33.70 -23.54 -5.77
C ASN A 342 -33.60 -23.02 -4.32
N PRO A 343 -34.61 -23.23 -3.46
CA PRO A 343 -34.67 -22.61 -2.13
C PRO A 343 -33.53 -23.01 -1.17
N SER A 344 -32.86 -24.14 -1.43
CA SER A 344 -31.73 -24.64 -0.63
C SER A 344 -30.35 -24.21 -1.15
N VAL A 345 -30.29 -23.59 -2.33
CA VAL A 345 -29.03 -23.13 -2.92
C VAL A 345 -28.81 -21.67 -2.51
N PRO A 346 -27.73 -21.34 -1.78
CA PRO A 346 -27.46 -19.95 -1.45
C PRO A 346 -27.10 -19.16 -2.72
N PHE A 347 -27.36 -17.87 -2.71
CA PHE A 347 -27.06 -17.03 -3.87
C PHE A 347 -26.12 -15.87 -3.54
N PHE A 348 -25.41 -15.41 -4.56
CA PHE A 348 -24.66 -14.17 -4.58
C PHE A 348 -25.25 -13.24 -5.62
N LEU A 349 -25.81 -12.12 -5.16
CA LEU A 349 -26.26 -11.03 -6.01
C LEU A 349 -25.27 -9.87 -5.90
N TYR A 350 -24.57 -9.58 -6.99
CA TYR A 350 -23.87 -8.33 -7.19
C TYR A 350 -24.80 -7.36 -7.91
N LEU A 351 -25.18 -6.27 -7.23
CA LEU A 351 -26.09 -5.24 -7.72
C LEU A 351 -25.35 -3.91 -7.87
N PRO A 352 -24.49 -3.75 -8.90
CA PRO A 352 -23.86 -2.49 -9.22
C PRO A 352 -24.87 -1.52 -9.86
N LEU A 353 -25.35 -0.57 -9.07
CA LEU A 353 -26.29 0.43 -9.56
C LEU A 353 -25.60 1.42 -10.49
N ASN A 354 -26.42 2.19 -11.20
CA ASN A 354 -25.99 3.30 -12.04
C ASN A 354 -26.21 4.67 -11.41
N SER A 355 -26.70 4.69 -10.17
CA SER A 355 -27.13 5.88 -9.46
C SER A 355 -26.23 6.16 -8.25
N PRO A 356 -26.02 7.45 -7.88
CA PRO A 356 -26.49 8.67 -8.55
C PRO A 356 -25.59 9.22 -9.68
N HIS A 357 -24.81 8.37 -10.38
CA HIS A 357 -23.90 8.79 -11.47
C HIS A 357 -24.61 9.56 -12.60
N LEU A 358 -23.82 10.33 -13.34
CA LEU A 358 -24.28 11.02 -14.54
C LEU A 358 -24.75 10.04 -15.66
N PRO A 359 -25.72 10.46 -16.48
CA PRO A 359 -26.61 11.58 -16.25
C PRO A 359 -27.52 11.35 -15.02
N VAL A 360 -27.66 12.38 -14.18
CA VAL A 360 -28.57 12.33 -13.03
C VAL A 360 -30.00 12.38 -13.56
N ALA A 361 -30.72 11.27 -13.42
CA ALA A 361 -32.00 11.06 -14.06
C ALA A 361 -33.00 10.35 -13.12
N PRO A 362 -33.45 11.00 -12.04
CA PRO A 362 -34.46 10.43 -11.17
C PRO A 362 -35.76 10.18 -11.94
N SER A 363 -36.39 9.04 -11.67
CA SER A 363 -37.68 8.70 -12.24
C SER A 363 -38.77 9.66 -11.74
N ALA A 364 -39.88 9.75 -12.47
CA ALA A 364 -40.93 10.73 -12.20
C ALA A 364 -41.43 10.78 -10.73
N PRO A 365 -41.59 9.66 -10.00
CA PRO A 365 -42.02 9.68 -8.60
C PRO A 365 -41.02 10.32 -7.62
N PHE A 366 -39.73 10.38 -7.97
CA PHE A 366 -38.67 10.88 -7.08
C PHE A 366 -38.26 12.32 -7.35
N ARG A 367 -38.72 12.93 -8.45
CA ARG A 367 -38.43 14.35 -8.75
C ARG A 367 -39.06 15.26 -7.69
N GLY A 368 -38.22 16.06 -7.04
CA GLY A 368 -38.58 16.92 -5.90
C GLY A 368 -38.78 16.18 -4.57
N SER A 369 -38.30 14.94 -4.44
CA SER A 369 -38.44 14.15 -3.21
C SER A 369 -37.41 14.49 -2.13
N SER A 370 -36.34 15.19 -2.49
CA SER A 370 -35.26 15.61 -1.59
C SER A 370 -35.17 17.13 -1.44
N GLU A 371 -34.47 17.58 -0.41
CA GLU A 371 -34.04 18.98 -0.26
C GLU A 371 -32.69 19.25 -0.95
N ALA A 372 -32.20 18.34 -1.81
CA ALA A 372 -30.86 18.39 -2.43
C ALA A 372 -30.87 18.44 -3.98
N GLY A 373 -32.02 18.79 -4.58
CA GLY A 373 -32.21 18.89 -6.03
C GLY A 373 -32.15 17.52 -6.73
N ASP A 374 -31.97 17.53 -8.06
CA ASP A 374 -32.05 16.31 -8.89
C ASP A 374 -31.08 15.21 -8.43
N TYR A 375 -29.90 15.60 -7.93
CA TYR A 375 -28.92 14.66 -7.36
C TYR A 375 -29.48 13.98 -6.11
N GLY A 376 -30.01 14.75 -5.17
CA GLY A 376 -30.62 14.20 -3.96
C GLY A 376 -31.82 13.32 -4.25
N ASP A 377 -32.62 13.68 -5.25
CA ASP A 377 -33.76 12.90 -5.71
C ASP A 377 -33.32 11.53 -6.23
N PHE A 378 -32.21 11.49 -6.96
CA PHE A 378 -31.68 10.23 -7.49
C PHE A 378 -31.01 9.36 -6.41
N VAL A 379 -30.43 9.98 -5.37
CA VAL A 379 -29.98 9.26 -4.16
C VAL A 379 -31.19 8.72 -3.37
N ALA A 380 -32.29 9.47 -3.25
CA ALA A 380 -33.51 8.98 -2.61
C ALA A 380 -34.11 7.79 -3.38
N GLU A 381 -34.05 7.79 -4.71
CA GLU A 381 -34.43 6.62 -5.52
C GLU A 381 -33.45 5.44 -5.35
N THR A 382 -32.16 5.72 -5.12
CA THR A 382 -31.17 4.69 -4.78
C THR A 382 -31.50 4.02 -3.45
N ASP A 383 -31.96 4.80 -2.45
CA ASP A 383 -32.44 4.30 -1.16
C ASP A 383 -33.70 3.43 -1.32
N ASP A 384 -34.65 3.82 -2.16
CA ASP A 384 -35.84 3.01 -2.49
C ASP A 384 -35.48 1.66 -3.15
N CYS A 385 -34.47 1.65 -4.03
CA CYS A 385 -33.94 0.42 -4.60
C CYS A 385 -33.42 -0.52 -3.51
N LEU A 386 -32.63 -0.01 -2.56
CA LEU A 386 -32.19 -0.78 -1.39
C LEU A 386 -33.40 -1.29 -0.57
N ALA A 387 -34.37 -0.43 -0.27
CA ALA A 387 -35.57 -0.79 0.47
C ALA A 387 -36.31 -1.97 -0.18
N THR A 388 -36.49 -1.92 -1.49
CA THR A 388 -37.22 -2.94 -2.26
C THR A 388 -36.45 -4.27 -2.28
N VAL A 389 -35.11 -4.23 -2.38
CA VAL A 389 -34.28 -5.45 -2.29
C VAL A 389 -34.36 -6.07 -0.89
N LEU A 390 -34.33 -5.26 0.17
CA LEU A 390 -34.51 -5.74 1.54
C LEU A 390 -35.89 -6.38 1.73
N GLN A 391 -36.94 -5.76 1.19
CA GLN A 391 -38.29 -6.32 1.21
C GLN A 391 -38.36 -7.65 0.45
N ALA A 392 -37.73 -7.77 -0.72
CA ALA A 392 -37.69 -9.02 -1.47
C ALA A 392 -37.03 -10.17 -0.67
N LEU A 393 -36.02 -9.87 0.16
CA LEU A 393 -35.39 -10.84 1.07
C LEU A 393 -36.31 -11.24 2.23
N GLU A 394 -37.10 -10.30 2.75
CA GLU A 394 -38.12 -10.56 3.77
C GLU A 394 -39.26 -11.42 3.22
N ASP A 395 -39.74 -11.12 2.01
CA ASP A 395 -40.83 -11.82 1.34
C ASP A 395 -40.51 -13.29 1.09
N ILE A 396 -39.25 -13.63 0.80
CA ILE A 396 -38.79 -15.02 0.67
C ILE A 396 -38.36 -15.65 2.02
N GLY A 397 -38.49 -14.92 3.13
CA GLY A 397 -38.12 -15.38 4.47
C GLY A 397 -36.62 -15.61 4.67
N GLN A 398 -35.75 -14.95 3.89
CA GLN A 398 -34.29 -15.14 3.94
C GLN A 398 -33.53 -13.95 4.58
N SER A 399 -34.23 -12.92 5.07
CA SER A 399 -33.63 -11.71 5.65
C SER A 399 -32.62 -12.02 6.77
N GLU A 400 -32.95 -12.95 7.67
CA GLU A 400 -32.11 -13.31 8.82
C GLU A 400 -30.76 -13.93 8.43
N ASN A 401 -30.73 -14.76 7.38
CA ASN A 401 -29.55 -15.47 6.91
C ASN A 401 -29.04 -14.94 5.57
N THR A 402 -29.12 -13.63 5.37
CA THR A 402 -28.52 -12.94 4.23
C THR A 402 -27.54 -11.90 4.72
N LEU A 403 -26.31 -11.95 4.19
CA LEU A 403 -25.31 -10.90 4.33
C LEU A 403 -25.57 -9.82 3.28
N VAL A 404 -26.02 -8.65 3.73
CA VAL A 404 -26.20 -7.47 2.87
C VAL A 404 -25.05 -6.51 3.11
N ILE A 405 -24.37 -6.13 2.03
CA ILE A 405 -23.32 -5.12 2.00
C ILE A 405 -23.80 -3.98 1.10
N PHE A 406 -23.88 -2.77 1.64
CA PHE A 406 -24.18 -1.55 0.87
C PHE A 406 -22.98 -0.61 0.89
N THR A 407 -22.52 -0.18 -0.29
CA THR A 407 -21.41 0.76 -0.43
C THR A 407 -21.45 1.53 -1.76
N SER A 408 -20.40 2.30 -2.08
CA SER A 408 -20.23 3.09 -3.31
C SER A 408 -18.86 2.83 -3.95
N ASP A 409 -18.73 3.01 -5.26
CA ASP A 409 -17.49 2.74 -5.99
C ASP A 409 -16.45 3.88 -5.95
N ASN A 410 -16.86 5.07 -5.54
CA ASN A 410 -16.00 6.20 -5.21
C ASN A 410 -16.82 7.26 -4.46
N GLY A 411 -16.14 8.32 -4.03
CA GLY A 411 -16.79 9.46 -3.38
C GLY A 411 -17.79 10.17 -4.27
N GLY A 412 -18.56 11.06 -3.65
CA GLY A 412 -19.61 11.84 -4.30
C GLY A 412 -19.05 12.65 -5.46
N LEU A 413 -19.84 12.75 -6.53
CA LEU A 413 -19.49 13.52 -7.73
C LEU A 413 -19.19 15.01 -7.47
N TRP A 414 -19.72 15.54 -6.37
CA TRP A 414 -19.60 16.94 -6.00
C TRP A 414 -19.23 17.09 -4.54
N HIS A 415 -18.35 18.04 -4.26
CA HIS A 415 -18.08 18.48 -2.90
C HIS A 415 -18.09 20.00 -2.84
N GLN A 416 -18.60 20.55 -1.74
CA GLN A 416 -18.65 21.98 -1.50
C GLN A 416 -17.74 22.27 -0.31
N TRP A 417 -16.53 22.78 -0.55
CA TRP A 417 -15.68 23.30 0.52
C TRP A 417 -15.36 24.78 0.28
N ASP A 418 -15.29 25.56 1.37
CA ASP A 418 -14.66 26.89 1.38
C ASP A 418 -13.16 26.66 1.57
N ALA A 419 -12.37 26.83 0.51
CA ALA A 419 -10.96 26.44 0.43
C ALA A 419 -10.18 26.61 1.75
N VAL A 420 -9.51 25.55 2.20
CA VAL A 420 -8.59 25.57 3.36
C VAL A 420 -7.14 25.78 2.92
N ASP A 421 -6.26 26.13 3.84
CA ASP A 421 -4.82 26.34 3.56
C ASP A 421 -4.18 25.19 2.76
N GLY A 422 -4.64 23.95 2.95
CA GLY A 422 -4.22 22.79 2.17
C GLY A 422 -4.61 22.78 0.68
N ASP A 423 -5.58 23.59 0.25
CA ASP A 423 -6.15 23.64 -1.11
C ASP A 423 -5.37 24.48 -2.13
N ASP A 424 -4.23 25.05 -1.73
CA ASP A 424 -3.58 26.11 -2.51
C ASP A 424 -4.63 27.15 -2.93
N VAL A 425 -5.33 27.68 -1.92
CA VAL A 425 -6.60 28.46 -1.98
C VAL A 425 -6.67 29.43 -3.16
N GLU A 426 -5.54 30.04 -3.54
CA GLU A 426 -5.39 30.91 -4.71
C GLU A 426 -5.95 30.29 -6.01
N HIS A 427 -5.84 28.98 -6.16
CA HIS A 427 -6.15 28.22 -7.37
C HIS A 427 -7.43 27.36 -7.28
N TYR A 428 -8.07 27.29 -6.12
CA TYR A 428 -9.33 26.55 -5.99
C TYR A 428 -10.46 27.24 -6.77
N ARG A 429 -11.19 26.47 -7.58
CA ARG A 429 -12.31 26.96 -8.40
C ARG A 429 -13.48 25.96 -8.31
N PRO A 430 -14.61 26.32 -7.67
CA PRO A 430 -15.78 25.45 -7.62
C PRO A 430 -16.31 25.16 -9.02
N THR A 431 -16.59 23.88 -9.30
CA THR A 431 -17.19 23.46 -10.57
C THR A 431 -18.63 24.00 -10.69
N PRO A 432 -19.21 24.15 -11.91
CA PRO A 432 -20.60 24.56 -12.07
C PRO A 432 -21.59 23.68 -11.30
N ARG A 433 -21.32 22.38 -11.21
CA ARG A 433 -22.16 21.43 -10.48
C ARG A 433 -22.02 21.57 -8.97
N ALA A 434 -20.82 21.82 -8.46
CA ALA A 434 -20.62 22.17 -7.05
C ALA A 434 -21.35 23.47 -6.68
N LYS A 435 -21.43 24.45 -7.60
CA LYS A 435 -22.23 25.67 -7.39
C LYS A 435 -23.73 25.39 -7.35
N TYR A 436 -24.22 24.49 -8.20
CA TYR A 436 -25.62 24.07 -8.17
C TYR A 436 -25.96 23.34 -6.88
N THR A 437 -25.17 22.34 -6.46
CA THR A 437 -25.45 21.60 -5.23
C THR A 437 -25.36 22.51 -4.00
N ARG A 438 -24.49 23.52 -4.03
CA ARG A 438 -24.36 24.54 -2.97
C ARG A 438 -25.65 25.29 -2.66
N GLN A 439 -26.53 25.51 -3.64
CA GLN A 439 -27.78 26.25 -3.40
C GLN A 439 -28.75 25.48 -2.47
N PHE A 440 -28.56 24.17 -2.32
CA PHE A 440 -29.35 23.31 -1.44
C PHE A 440 -28.73 23.11 -0.05
N GLY A 441 -27.49 23.54 0.16
CA GLY A 441 -26.79 23.38 1.45
C GLY A 441 -26.49 21.93 1.83
N HIS A 442 -26.43 21.02 0.86
CA HIS A 442 -26.09 19.61 1.05
C HIS A 442 -24.61 19.31 0.80
N GLN A 443 -24.01 18.42 1.59
CA GLN A 443 -22.59 18.05 1.52
C GLN A 443 -22.42 16.55 1.28
N SER A 444 -22.25 16.15 0.01
CA SER A 444 -22.22 14.74 -0.38
C SER A 444 -21.05 13.96 0.22
N ASN A 445 -19.88 14.57 0.45
CA ASN A 445 -18.76 13.93 1.18
C ASN A 445 -18.63 14.43 2.63
N ALA A 446 -19.67 15.06 3.19
CA ALA A 446 -19.64 15.71 4.50
C ALA A 446 -18.42 16.64 4.64
N HIS A 447 -17.61 16.45 5.68
CA HIS A 447 -16.41 17.23 5.98
C HIS A 447 -15.14 16.72 5.27
N LEU A 448 -15.21 15.63 4.51
CA LEU A 448 -14.06 15.02 3.87
C LEU A 448 -13.67 15.82 2.63
N ARG A 449 -12.38 16.03 2.42
CA ARG A 449 -11.88 16.88 1.34
C ARG A 449 -11.91 16.18 -0.01
N GLY A 450 -12.30 16.91 -1.06
CA GLY A 450 -12.30 16.42 -2.43
C GLY A 450 -13.58 15.70 -2.84
N THR A 451 -13.57 15.28 -4.10
CA THR A 451 -14.72 14.68 -4.77
C THR A 451 -14.26 13.46 -5.58
N LYS A 452 -15.19 12.75 -6.23
CA LYS A 452 -14.85 11.73 -7.23
C LYS A 452 -13.63 12.14 -8.07
N ALA A 453 -12.80 11.18 -8.41
CA ALA A 453 -11.53 11.29 -9.12
C ALA A 453 -10.36 11.87 -8.31
N ASP A 454 -10.59 12.57 -7.20
CA ASP A 454 -9.52 13.16 -6.39
C ASP A 454 -8.88 12.13 -5.45
N ILE A 455 -7.61 12.31 -5.12
CA ILE A 455 -6.86 11.45 -4.19
C ILE A 455 -7.18 11.71 -2.70
N TRP A 456 -7.84 12.83 -2.42
CA TRP A 456 -8.27 13.25 -1.09
C TRP A 456 -9.39 12.34 -0.54
N GLU A 457 -9.65 12.37 0.76
CA GLU A 457 -10.54 11.44 1.48
C GLU A 457 -11.95 11.39 0.87
N GLY A 458 -12.50 12.54 0.46
CA GLY A 458 -13.81 12.63 -0.18
C GLY A 458 -13.87 12.05 -1.59
N GLY A 459 -12.74 11.61 -2.17
CA GLY A 459 -12.71 10.92 -3.46
C GLY A 459 -12.84 9.40 -3.35
N HIS A 460 -12.46 8.79 -2.22
CA HIS A 460 -12.41 7.32 -2.07
C HIS A 460 -12.93 6.78 -0.74
N ARG A 461 -13.12 7.62 0.31
CA ARG A 461 -13.83 7.20 1.52
C ARG A 461 -15.33 7.19 1.23
N VAL A 462 -15.97 6.04 1.42
CA VAL A 462 -17.35 5.77 0.99
C VAL A 462 -18.20 5.25 2.16
N PRO A 463 -19.53 5.39 2.11
CA PRO A 463 -20.36 4.69 3.09
C PRO A 463 -20.22 3.18 2.87
N PHE A 464 -20.21 2.43 3.96
CA PHE A 464 -20.08 0.98 3.95
C PHE A 464 -20.84 0.42 5.14
N ILE A 465 -21.93 -0.31 4.84
CA ILE A 465 -22.85 -0.85 5.85
C ILE A 465 -22.98 -2.35 5.62
N VAL A 466 -22.86 -3.12 6.70
CA VAL A 466 -23.02 -4.58 6.71
C VAL A 466 -24.19 -4.95 7.60
N ARG A 467 -25.15 -5.73 7.09
CA ARG A 467 -26.26 -6.31 7.85
C ARG A 467 -26.31 -7.82 7.65
N TRP A 468 -26.37 -8.58 8.74
CA TRP A 468 -26.64 -10.02 8.72
C TRP A 468 -27.22 -10.44 10.09
N PRO A 469 -28.55 -10.38 10.27
CA PRO A 469 -29.18 -10.46 11.61
C PRO A 469 -28.80 -11.71 12.41
N LYS A 470 -28.60 -12.87 11.76
CA LYS A 470 -28.19 -14.13 12.42
C LYS A 470 -26.80 -14.06 13.08
N LYS A 471 -25.89 -13.20 12.61
CA LYS A 471 -24.47 -13.21 13.07
C LYS A 471 -23.90 -11.85 13.45
N VAL A 472 -24.50 -10.75 12.99
CA VAL A 472 -23.92 -9.41 13.09
C VAL A 472 -24.68 -8.59 14.12
N PRO A 473 -23.98 -7.94 15.08
CA PRO A 473 -24.64 -7.10 16.07
C PRO A 473 -25.27 -5.86 15.41
N ALA A 474 -26.52 -5.58 15.77
CA ALA A 474 -27.24 -4.41 15.29
C ALA A 474 -26.74 -3.10 15.93
N GLY A 475 -26.76 -2.02 15.15
CA GLY A 475 -26.53 -0.65 15.60
C GLY A 475 -25.08 -0.32 15.95
N LYS A 476 -24.11 -1.12 15.48
CA LYS A 476 -22.70 -0.90 15.79
C LYS A 476 -22.06 0.09 14.81
N VAL A 477 -21.10 0.86 15.31
CA VAL A 477 -20.20 1.67 14.48
C VAL A 477 -18.79 1.09 14.54
N CYS A 478 -18.13 0.97 13.39
CA CYS A 478 -16.75 0.52 13.27
C CYS A 478 -15.89 1.62 12.64
N ALA A 479 -14.81 2.01 13.32
CA ALA A 479 -13.87 3.02 12.84
C ALA A 479 -12.51 2.44 12.40
N GLU A 480 -12.44 1.12 12.26
CA GLU A 480 -11.25 0.42 11.82
C GLU A 480 -11.10 0.52 10.30
N LEU A 481 -9.85 0.61 9.84
CA LEU A 481 -9.51 0.71 8.42
C LEU A 481 -10.01 -0.51 7.65
N LEU A 482 -10.78 -0.27 6.60
CA LEU A 482 -11.23 -1.27 5.64
C LEU A 482 -11.09 -0.73 4.22
N GLU A 483 -10.75 -1.60 3.28
CA GLU A 483 -10.80 -1.29 1.85
C GLU A 483 -11.74 -2.25 1.11
N LEU A 484 -12.41 -1.81 0.05
CA LEU A 484 -13.29 -2.68 -0.75
C LEU A 484 -12.56 -3.90 -1.32
N ASN A 485 -11.24 -3.81 -1.52
CA ASN A 485 -10.39 -4.93 -1.92
C ASN A 485 -10.36 -6.08 -0.90
N ASP A 486 -10.80 -5.86 0.33
CA ASP A 486 -10.84 -6.88 1.40
C ASP A 486 -12.04 -7.82 1.30
N VAL A 487 -13.06 -7.45 0.51
CA VAL A 487 -14.31 -8.23 0.41
C VAL A 487 -14.06 -9.68 -0.06
N PRO A 488 -13.21 -9.98 -1.06
CA PRO A 488 -12.95 -11.36 -1.49
C PRO A 488 -12.40 -12.26 -0.37
N ALA A 489 -11.32 -11.87 0.32
CA ALA A 489 -10.76 -12.65 1.42
C ALA A 489 -11.73 -12.77 2.59
N THR A 490 -12.47 -11.70 2.87
CA THR A 490 -13.49 -11.66 3.92
C THR A 490 -14.64 -12.62 3.63
N LEU A 491 -15.18 -12.64 2.40
CA LEU A 491 -16.23 -13.58 2.02
C LEU A 491 -15.76 -15.03 2.07
N ALA A 492 -14.52 -15.30 1.64
CA ALA A 492 -13.91 -16.63 1.76
C ALA A 492 -13.85 -17.11 3.22
N ALA A 493 -13.37 -16.24 4.13
CA ALA A 493 -13.34 -16.53 5.56
C ALA A 493 -14.74 -16.76 6.14
N LEU A 494 -15.73 -15.91 5.80
CA LEU A 494 -17.10 -16.00 6.32
C LEU A 494 -17.82 -17.30 5.90
N ILE A 495 -17.49 -17.87 4.74
CA ILE A 495 -18.04 -19.16 4.30
C ILE A 495 -17.16 -20.36 4.69
N GLY A 496 -16.06 -20.13 5.42
CA GLY A 496 -15.12 -21.18 5.85
C GLY A 496 -14.41 -21.85 4.68
N ARG A 497 -13.91 -21.06 3.73
CA ARG A 497 -13.18 -21.52 2.55
C ARG A 497 -11.89 -20.71 2.36
N VAL A 498 -10.93 -21.31 1.66
CA VAL A 498 -9.63 -20.69 1.38
C VAL A 498 -9.60 -20.28 -0.10
N LEU A 499 -9.14 -19.07 -0.38
CA LEU A 499 -8.92 -18.61 -1.75
C LEU A 499 -7.79 -19.43 -2.42
N PRO A 500 -7.86 -19.68 -3.73
CA PRO A 500 -6.75 -20.30 -4.46
C PRO A 500 -5.44 -19.52 -4.30
N GLU A 501 -4.31 -20.23 -4.40
CA GLU A 501 -2.99 -19.60 -4.38
C GLU A 501 -2.87 -18.53 -5.50
N GLY A 502 -2.35 -17.35 -5.15
CA GLY A 502 -2.22 -16.22 -6.08
C GLY A 502 -3.52 -15.44 -6.36
N ALA A 503 -4.67 -15.87 -5.82
CA ALA A 503 -5.91 -15.09 -5.89
C ALA A 503 -5.89 -13.93 -4.87
N ALA A 504 -6.53 -12.81 -5.23
CA ALA A 504 -6.79 -11.68 -4.33
C ALA A 504 -5.56 -11.18 -3.55
N GLU A 505 -4.43 -10.97 -4.24
CA GLU A 505 -3.12 -10.71 -3.64
C GLU A 505 -3.07 -9.51 -2.66
N ASP A 506 -3.97 -8.53 -2.81
CA ASP A 506 -4.03 -7.31 -2.00
C ASP A 506 -5.20 -7.34 -0.99
N SER A 507 -5.99 -8.42 -0.98
CA SER A 507 -7.15 -8.61 -0.11
C SER A 507 -6.74 -9.10 1.27
N ARG A 508 -7.28 -8.49 2.33
CA ARG A 508 -7.07 -8.92 3.71
C ARG A 508 -8.37 -9.46 4.30
N ASP A 509 -8.27 -10.53 5.08
CA ASP A 509 -9.42 -11.04 5.83
C ASP A 509 -9.75 -10.07 6.96
N VAL A 510 -10.86 -9.34 6.80
CA VAL A 510 -11.44 -8.46 7.83
C VAL A 510 -12.80 -8.98 8.30
N SER A 511 -13.04 -10.28 8.20
CA SER A 511 -14.28 -10.94 8.66
C SER A 511 -14.58 -10.68 10.13
N GLU A 512 -13.55 -10.51 10.96
CA GLU A 512 -13.70 -10.09 12.35
C GLU A 512 -14.47 -8.77 12.45
N LEU A 513 -14.20 -7.78 11.60
CA LEU A 513 -14.93 -6.52 11.58
C LEU A 513 -16.38 -6.69 11.15
N PHE A 514 -16.64 -7.53 10.15
CA PHE A 514 -18.00 -7.82 9.68
C PHE A 514 -18.86 -8.48 10.76
N LEU A 515 -18.23 -9.29 11.62
CA LEU A 515 -18.88 -9.98 12.74
C LEU A 515 -18.92 -9.15 14.03
N GLY A 516 -18.53 -7.88 13.97
CA GLY A 516 -18.61 -6.97 15.11
C GLY A 516 -17.42 -7.04 16.06
N GLY A 517 -16.25 -7.45 15.59
CA GLY A 517 -14.97 -7.19 16.25
C GLY A 517 -14.48 -5.75 16.08
N ASN A 518 -13.25 -5.48 16.49
CA ASN A 518 -12.70 -4.13 16.58
C ASN A 518 -11.23 -4.05 16.14
N ARG A 519 -10.75 -5.02 15.36
CA ARG A 519 -9.38 -5.02 14.85
C ARG A 519 -9.37 -5.33 13.37
N SER A 520 -8.81 -4.42 12.58
CA SER A 520 -8.53 -4.72 11.17
C SER A 520 -7.24 -5.53 11.02
N ALA A 521 -7.25 -6.50 10.11
CA ALA A 521 -6.02 -7.11 9.60
C ALA A 521 -5.27 -6.18 8.63
N ARG A 522 -5.93 -5.12 8.13
CA ARG A 522 -5.35 -4.14 7.22
C ARG A 522 -4.54 -3.09 8.00
N THR A 523 -3.23 -3.07 7.76
CA THR A 523 -2.30 -2.11 8.38
C THR A 523 -2.08 -0.85 7.53
N PHE A 524 -2.35 -0.93 6.22
CA PHE A 524 -2.29 0.19 5.29
C PHE A 524 -3.33 0.06 4.17
N ALA A 525 -3.64 1.16 3.52
CA ALA A 525 -4.43 1.21 2.28
C ALA A 525 -3.70 2.06 1.24
N ILE A 526 -3.83 1.67 -0.02
CA ILE A 526 -3.30 2.42 -1.15
C ILE A 526 -4.47 2.88 -2.00
N HIS A 527 -4.45 4.15 -2.38
CA HIS A 527 -5.48 4.77 -3.21
C HIS A 527 -4.84 5.32 -4.48
N HIS A 528 -5.60 5.39 -5.57
CA HIS A 528 -5.22 6.25 -6.69
C HIS A 528 -6.32 7.18 -7.18
N SER A 529 -5.91 8.30 -7.77
CA SER A 529 -6.79 9.26 -8.44
C SER A 529 -7.12 8.83 -9.88
N LEU A 530 -7.99 9.58 -10.55
CA LEU A 530 -8.25 9.41 -11.98
C LEU A 530 -6.97 9.50 -12.83
N ARG A 531 -5.99 10.31 -12.44
CA ARG A 531 -4.73 10.47 -13.18
C ARG A 531 -3.65 9.44 -12.78
N GLY A 532 -3.97 8.51 -11.89
CA GLY A 532 -3.00 7.54 -11.38
C GLY A 532 -2.03 8.13 -10.37
N GLU A 533 -2.40 9.21 -9.68
CA GLU A 533 -1.64 9.71 -8.54
C GLU A 533 -1.94 8.83 -7.33
N PHE A 534 -0.91 8.32 -6.66
CA PHE A 534 -1.05 7.41 -5.53
C PHE A 534 -1.04 8.12 -4.19
N ALA A 535 -1.70 7.50 -3.21
CA ALA A 535 -1.56 7.83 -1.80
C ALA A 535 -1.45 6.55 -0.97
N ILE A 536 -0.75 6.65 0.16
CA ILE A 536 -0.73 5.62 1.19
C ILE A 536 -1.36 6.15 2.46
N ARG A 537 -2.24 5.35 3.05
CA ARG A 537 -2.70 5.51 4.42
C ARG A 537 -2.12 4.40 5.27
N SER A 538 -1.41 4.73 6.34
CA SER A 538 -0.76 3.78 7.24
C SER A 538 -0.90 4.28 8.68
N GLY A 539 -1.70 3.56 9.48
CA GLY A 539 -2.15 4.05 10.78
C GLY A 539 -2.95 5.36 10.66
N GLN A 540 -2.59 6.35 11.47
CA GLN A 540 -3.21 7.69 11.43
C GLN A 540 -2.73 8.55 10.25
N TRP A 541 -1.62 8.17 9.61
CA TRP A 541 -0.98 9.02 8.62
C TRP A 541 -1.47 8.72 7.20
N LYS A 542 -1.70 9.77 6.44
CA LYS A 542 -1.93 9.71 5.00
C LYS A 542 -0.89 10.56 4.27
N LEU A 543 -0.20 9.95 3.32
CA LEU A 543 0.80 10.60 2.47
C LEU A 543 0.38 10.56 1.00
N ILE A 544 0.47 11.72 0.34
CA ILE A 544 0.35 11.89 -1.10
C ILE A 544 1.70 12.46 -1.59
N PRO A 545 2.48 11.76 -2.43
CA PRO A 545 3.82 12.21 -2.83
C PRO A 545 3.86 13.50 -3.66
N ARG A 546 2.70 13.95 -4.17
CA ARG A 546 2.54 15.16 -4.97
C ARG A 546 1.51 16.08 -4.36
N ARG A 547 1.56 17.35 -4.77
CA ARG A 547 0.53 18.35 -4.45
C ARG A 547 -0.52 18.45 -5.56
N GLY A 548 -1.74 18.83 -5.16
CA GLY A 548 -2.93 18.85 -5.99
C GLY A 548 -3.80 17.60 -5.81
N SER A 549 -4.98 17.64 -6.43
CA SER A 549 -6.01 16.60 -6.27
C SER A 549 -5.73 15.31 -7.04
N GLY A 550 -4.92 15.36 -8.10
CA GLY A 550 -4.79 14.28 -9.08
C GLY A 550 -6.07 14.00 -9.90
N GLY A 551 -7.15 14.74 -9.70
CA GLY A 551 -8.50 14.38 -10.13
C GLY A 551 -9.27 15.48 -10.84
N PHE A 552 -10.52 15.68 -10.42
CA PHE A 552 -11.43 16.68 -10.95
C PHE A 552 -11.21 18.06 -10.35
N SER A 553 -10.84 18.14 -9.06
CA SER A 553 -10.64 19.40 -8.36
C SER A 553 -9.39 20.14 -8.84
N THR A 554 -9.43 21.47 -8.86
CA THR A 554 -8.27 22.31 -9.18
C THR A 554 -7.63 22.85 -7.90
N PRO A 555 -6.29 22.95 -7.83
CA PRO A 555 -5.33 22.50 -8.85
C PRO A 555 -5.17 20.97 -8.86
N ARG A 556 -5.01 20.39 -10.06
CA ARG A 556 -4.84 18.94 -10.24
C ARG A 556 -3.43 18.47 -9.90
N THR A 557 -2.47 19.34 -10.16
CA THR A 557 -1.05 19.15 -9.90
C THR A 557 -0.49 20.51 -9.52
N VAL A 558 0.39 20.55 -8.53
CA VAL A 558 1.09 21.76 -8.10
C VAL A 558 2.57 21.43 -7.97
N ASP A 559 3.40 22.18 -8.70
CA ASP A 559 4.84 22.10 -8.54
C ASP A 559 5.24 22.88 -7.27
N PRO A 560 6.01 22.26 -6.35
CA PRO A 560 6.41 22.93 -5.12
C PRO A 560 7.34 24.12 -5.40
N LYS A 561 7.05 25.26 -4.78
CA LYS A 561 7.96 26.42 -4.75
C LYS A 561 9.03 26.23 -3.66
N ALA A 562 10.00 27.14 -3.64
CA ALA A 562 10.96 27.23 -2.55
C ALA A 562 10.22 27.34 -1.20
N ARG A 563 10.65 26.56 -0.20
CA ARG A 563 10.09 26.46 1.17
C ARG A 563 8.73 25.76 1.28
N GLU A 564 8.22 25.17 0.21
CA GLU A 564 6.99 24.38 0.25
C GLU A 564 7.29 22.87 0.26
N PRO A 565 6.41 22.03 0.83
CA PRO A 565 6.58 20.59 0.82
C PRO A 565 6.42 20.02 -0.60
N ASP A 566 7.13 18.92 -0.88
CA ASP A 566 7.03 18.21 -2.16
C ASP A 566 5.67 17.54 -2.38
N GLY A 567 5.06 17.10 -1.28
CA GLY A 567 3.80 16.39 -1.26
C GLY A 567 2.90 16.84 -0.12
N GLN A 568 2.00 15.96 0.28
CA GLN A 568 1.03 16.20 1.33
C GLN A 568 1.13 15.10 2.39
N LEU A 569 1.13 15.48 3.67
CA LEU A 569 1.08 14.57 4.79
C LEU A 569 0.02 15.05 5.79
N TYR A 570 -0.90 14.18 6.15
CA TYR A 570 -2.02 14.47 7.05
C TYR A 570 -2.11 13.46 8.19
N ASP A 571 -2.46 13.94 9.38
CA ASP A 571 -2.86 13.11 10.52
C ASP A 571 -4.38 12.97 10.57
N LEU A 572 -4.91 11.89 10.01
CA LEU A 572 -6.35 11.66 9.90
C LEU A 572 -7.04 11.43 11.25
N SER A 573 -6.29 11.19 12.34
CA SER A 573 -6.89 11.02 13.67
C SER A 573 -7.45 12.32 14.24
N ILE A 574 -6.92 13.47 13.78
CA ILE A 574 -7.32 14.81 14.22
C ILE A 574 -7.72 15.72 13.05
N ASP A 575 -7.32 15.40 11.82
CA ASP A 575 -7.61 16.16 10.60
C ASP A 575 -8.12 15.24 9.47
N PRO A 576 -9.31 14.62 9.61
CA PRO A 576 -9.93 13.83 8.55
C PRO A 576 -10.35 14.67 7.32
N SER A 577 -10.34 16.00 7.46
CA SER A 577 -10.58 16.97 6.40
C SER A 577 -9.32 17.33 5.61
N GLU A 578 -8.14 16.77 5.94
CA GLU A 578 -6.88 17.03 5.22
C GLU A 578 -6.60 18.53 5.02
N SER A 579 -6.89 19.31 6.05
CA SER A 579 -6.84 20.77 6.03
C SER A 579 -5.44 21.32 6.36
N ASN A 580 -4.62 20.57 7.10
CA ASN A 580 -3.31 20.99 7.56
C ASN A 580 -2.20 20.04 7.07
N ASN A 581 -1.46 20.45 6.05
CA ASN A 581 -0.34 19.66 5.53
C ASN A 581 0.87 19.75 6.49
N VAL A 582 1.14 18.67 7.21
CA VAL A 582 2.20 18.60 8.23
C VAL A 582 3.51 17.96 7.73
N TRP A 583 3.74 17.93 6.41
CA TRP A 583 4.92 17.33 5.79
C TRP A 583 6.23 17.93 6.30
N LEU A 584 6.33 19.27 6.34
CA LEU A 584 7.56 19.97 6.78
C LEU A 584 7.83 19.79 8.27
N GLN A 585 6.78 19.58 9.07
CA GLN A 585 6.87 19.32 10.50
C GLN A 585 7.23 17.86 10.81
N ASN A 586 6.95 16.93 9.89
CA ASN A 586 7.16 15.50 10.08
C ASN A 586 7.91 14.82 8.90
N PRO A 587 9.10 15.31 8.51
CA PRO A 587 9.82 14.81 7.33
C PRO A 587 10.24 13.35 7.45
N GLY A 588 10.48 12.85 8.67
CA GLY A 588 10.79 11.43 8.90
C GLY A 588 9.62 10.51 8.54
N ILE A 589 8.40 10.89 8.90
CA ILE A 589 7.18 10.16 8.57
C ILE A 589 6.91 10.25 7.07
N ALA A 590 7.07 11.43 6.49
CA ALA A 590 6.92 11.62 5.04
C ALA A 590 7.87 10.70 4.25
N ASN A 591 9.14 10.64 4.65
CA ASN A 591 10.14 9.77 4.02
C ASN A 591 9.80 8.28 4.20
N GLN A 592 9.42 7.86 5.41
CA GLN A 592 9.04 6.47 5.69
C GLN A 592 7.88 6.02 4.80
N LEU A 593 6.81 6.82 4.73
CA LEU A 593 5.63 6.47 3.95
C LEU A 593 5.89 6.58 2.44
N THR A 594 6.75 7.49 1.99
CA THR A 594 7.16 7.57 0.57
C THR A 594 7.90 6.29 0.15
N LEU A 595 8.79 5.78 1.00
CA LEU A 595 9.49 4.51 0.76
C LEU A 595 8.51 3.33 0.77
N GLN A 596 7.64 3.26 1.78
CA GLN A 596 6.62 2.20 1.88
C GLN A 596 5.70 2.19 0.66
N LEU A 597 5.25 3.36 0.20
CA LEU A 597 4.42 3.48 -1.00
C LEU A 597 5.19 2.98 -2.24
N GLY A 598 6.43 3.44 -2.43
CA GLY A 598 7.29 3.01 -3.54
C GLY A 598 7.46 1.50 -3.59
N ASP A 599 7.74 0.86 -2.44
CA ASP A 599 7.89 -0.60 -2.35
C ASP A 599 6.62 -1.38 -2.76
N ILE A 600 5.44 -0.75 -2.69
CA ILE A 600 4.17 -1.38 -3.02
C ILE A 600 3.76 -1.11 -4.48
N VAL A 601 3.85 0.15 -4.94
CA VAL A 601 3.29 0.55 -6.25
C VAL A 601 4.30 0.46 -7.39
N ASP A 602 5.59 0.58 -7.07
CA ASP A 602 6.69 0.52 -8.02
C ASP A 602 7.93 -0.07 -7.33
N PRO A 603 7.94 -1.38 -7.02
CA PRO A 603 9.05 -1.99 -6.30
C PRO A 603 10.34 -1.93 -7.11
N LEU A 604 11.42 -1.46 -6.48
CA LEU A 604 12.76 -1.52 -7.07
C LEU A 604 13.28 -2.96 -7.06
N ASP A 605 14.02 -3.36 -8.10
CA ASP A 605 14.76 -4.63 -8.15
C ASP A 605 16.00 -4.55 -7.24
N ARG A 606 15.75 -4.56 -5.93
CA ARG A 606 16.75 -4.46 -4.86
C ARG A 606 17.28 -5.85 -4.53
N GLN A 607 18.51 -6.13 -4.93
CA GLN A 607 19.11 -7.45 -4.79
C GLN A 607 20.31 -7.43 -3.84
N THR A 608 20.45 -8.50 -3.06
CA THR A 608 21.67 -8.77 -2.29
C THR A 608 22.69 -9.46 -3.18
N ILE A 609 23.91 -8.95 -3.16
CA ILE A 609 25.06 -9.52 -3.85
C ILE A 609 26.12 -9.94 -2.83
N GLN A 610 26.91 -10.93 -3.19
CA GLN A 610 28.05 -11.41 -2.41
C GLN A 610 29.34 -11.24 -3.20
N PHE A 611 30.37 -10.75 -2.54
CA PHE A 611 31.71 -10.58 -3.08
C PHE A 611 32.76 -11.01 -2.05
N THR A 612 33.98 -11.25 -2.50
CA THR A 612 35.08 -11.69 -1.62
C THR A 612 35.96 -10.50 -1.30
N SER A 613 36.20 -10.26 -0.01
CA SER A 613 37.15 -9.25 0.43
C SER A 613 38.56 -9.63 -0.01
N SER A 614 39.27 -8.71 -0.66
CA SER A 614 40.61 -8.94 -1.18
C SER A 614 41.69 -8.93 -0.09
N LEU A 615 41.38 -8.38 1.10
CA LEU A 615 42.32 -8.33 2.23
C LEU A 615 42.32 -9.59 3.10
N ASP A 616 41.15 -10.18 3.37
CA ASP A 616 41.03 -11.32 4.30
C ASP A 616 40.29 -12.53 3.72
N HIS A 617 39.87 -12.46 2.45
CA HIS A 617 39.15 -13.52 1.73
C HIS A 617 37.79 -13.89 2.32
N SER A 618 37.25 -13.10 3.24
CA SER A 618 35.90 -13.29 3.77
C SER A 618 34.84 -12.91 2.75
N THR A 619 33.68 -13.57 2.81
CA THR A 619 32.50 -13.17 2.03
C THR A 619 31.87 -11.93 2.64
N GLN A 620 31.67 -10.92 1.81
CA GLN A 620 31.00 -9.67 2.14
C GLN A 620 29.74 -9.51 1.29
N GLU A 621 28.83 -8.68 1.78
CA GLU A 621 27.54 -8.45 1.15
C GLU A 621 27.33 -6.97 0.81
N ALA A 622 26.56 -6.75 -0.24
CA ALA A 622 26.07 -5.43 -0.60
C ALA A 622 24.66 -5.54 -1.18
N ILE A 623 23.95 -4.41 -1.17
CA ILE A 623 22.73 -4.25 -1.95
C ILE A 623 23.08 -3.50 -3.21
N TRP A 624 22.52 -3.92 -4.34
CA TRP A 624 22.54 -3.12 -5.56
C TRP A 624 21.13 -2.95 -6.13
N ILE A 625 20.95 -1.87 -6.89
CA ILE A 625 19.76 -1.64 -7.71
C ILE A 625 20.25 -1.29 -9.11
N ARG A 626 19.73 -2.01 -10.10
CA ARG A 626 20.10 -1.84 -11.50
C ARG A 626 19.13 -0.88 -12.19
N PRO A 627 19.58 -0.17 -13.23
CA PRO A 627 18.67 0.57 -14.11
C PRO A 627 17.76 -0.39 -14.88
N ASP A 628 16.56 0.06 -15.28
CA ASP A 628 15.65 -0.74 -16.10
C ASP A 628 16.32 -1.10 -17.44
N GLN A 629 16.30 -2.39 -17.78
CA GLN A 629 16.94 -2.90 -19.00
C GLN A 629 16.20 -2.51 -20.27
N ARG A 630 14.92 -2.11 -20.17
CA ARG A 630 14.06 -1.77 -21.32
C ARG A 630 14.39 -0.41 -21.96
N GLU A 631 15.11 0.45 -21.25
CA GLU A 631 15.46 1.81 -21.72
C GLU A 631 16.95 1.99 -22.03
N ARG A 632 17.74 0.91 -22.02
CA ARG A 632 19.19 1.01 -22.20
C ARG A 632 19.59 1.49 -23.60
N THR A 633 20.33 2.60 -23.62
CA THR A 633 21.38 2.84 -24.64
C THR A 633 22.59 1.96 -24.33
N LEU A 634 23.49 1.77 -25.30
CA LEU A 634 24.71 0.96 -25.15
C LEU A 634 25.81 1.67 -24.33
N ASP A 635 25.51 2.77 -23.64
CA ASP A 635 26.51 3.63 -23.01
C ASP A 635 26.80 3.22 -21.55
N PRO A 636 28.05 3.40 -21.07
CA PRO A 636 28.40 3.21 -19.67
C PRO A 636 27.57 4.12 -18.74
N VAL A 637 27.13 3.58 -17.59
CA VAL A 637 26.24 4.28 -16.65
C VAL A 637 26.94 4.66 -15.34
N PRO A 638 26.62 5.82 -14.74
CA PRO A 638 27.17 6.20 -13.44
C PRO A 638 26.84 5.21 -12.31
N LEU A 639 27.73 5.18 -11.31
CA LEU A 639 27.58 4.40 -10.09
C LEU A 639 27.51 5.32 -8.87
N VAL A 640 26.46 5.17 -8.07
CA VAL A 640 26.33 5.86 -6.77
C VAL A 640 26.48 4.84 -5.65
N VAL A 641 27.50 5.05 -4.82
CA VAL A 641 27.80 4.25 -3.63
C VAL A 641 27.25 4.97 -2.40
N SER A 642 26.33 4.33 -1.68
CA SER A 642 25.66 4.87 -0.50
C SER A 642 26.02 4.07 0.74
N LEU A 643 26.65 4.74 1.72
CA LEU A 643 27.15 4.11 2.93
C LEU A 643 26.16 4.29 4.09
N HIS A 644 25.89 3.20 4.82
CA HIS A 644 24.92 3.19 5.91
C HIS A 644 25.41 3.95 7.15
N SER A 645 24.46 4.35 8.01
CA SER A 645 24.72 5.10 9.23
C SER A 645 25.41 4.26 10.31
N TRP A 646 25.83 4.91 11.40
CA TRP A 646 26.67 4.32 12.45
C TRP A 646 26.07 3.06 13.09
N SER A 647 24.74 3.04 13.27
CA SER A 647 24.02 1.96 13.94
C SER A 647 23.23 1.07 12.98
N ALA A 648 23.45 1.21 11.67
CA ALA A 648 22.73 0.47 10.64
C ALA A 648 23.67 -0.45 9.84
N ASP A 649 23.11 -1.11 8.83
CA ASP A 649 23.78 -2.01 7.90
C ASP A 649 23.30 -1.75 6.45
N MET A 650 23.69 -2.60 5.50
CA MET A 650 23.28 -2.49 4.08
C MET A 650 21.76 -2.53 3.84
N ASN A 651 20.94 -2.92 4.82
CA ASN A 651 19.48 -2.91 4.71
C ASN A 651 18.86 -1.54 5.01
N GLN A 652 19.67 -0.53 5.38
CA GLN A 652 19.20 0.83 5.53
C GLN A 652 18.60 1.34 4.22
N ARG A 653 17.29 1.63 4.23
CA ARG A 653 16.59 2.22 3.09
C ARG A 653 16.84 3.72 3.01
N SER A 654 16.87 4.24 1.80
CA SER A 654 17.08 5.67 1.53
C SER A 654 16.26 6.12 0.33
N PRO A 655 15.64 7.32 0.36
CA PRO A 655 15.03 7.93 -0.83
C PRO A 655 15.99 8.07 -2.02
N LEU A 656 17.30 8.04 -1.75
CA LEU A 656 18.35 8.04 -2.78
C LEU A 656 18.24 6.84 -3.74
N GLU A 657 17.81 5.67 -3.27
CA GLU A 657 17.65 4.46 -4.10
C GLU A 657 16.84 4.74 -5.37
N ARG A 658 15.67 5.38 -5.18
CA ARG A 658 14.76 5.74 -6.26
C ARG A 658 15.30 6.87 -7.13
N LEU A 659 15.87 7.92 -6.53
CA LEU A 659 16.43 9.04 -7.30
C LEU A 659 17.58 8.63 -8.22
N VAL A 660 18.34 7.60 -7.83
CA VAL A 660 19.40 6.99 -8.64
C VAL A 660 18.79 6.11 -9.73
N HIS A 661 17.82 5.26 -9.38
CA HIS A 661 17.12 4.41 -10.35
C HIS A 661 16.41 5.22 -11.44
N ASP A 662 15.69 6.28 -11.07
CA ASP A 662 14.94 7.15 -12.01
C ASP A 662 15.87 7.93 -12.97
N ARG A 663 17.17 8.08 -12.64
CA ARG A 663 18.20 8.61 -13.56
C ARG A 663 18.78 7.55 -14.50
N GLY A 664 18.38 6.29 -14.35
CA GLY A 664 19.01 5.17 -15.04
C GLY A 664 20.42 4.85 -14.56
N TRP A 665 20.76 5.21 -13.32
CA TRP A 665 22.10 4.97 -12.73
C TRP A 665 22.12 3.70 -11.88
N ILE A 666 23.31 3.23 -11.53
CA ILE A 666 23.50 2.08 -10.63
C ILE A 666 23.57 2.58 -9.18
N TYR A 667 22.80 1.96 -8.30
CA TYR A 667 22.90 2.17 -6.86
C TYR A 667 23.64 0.98 -6.21
N LEU A 668 24.59 1.26 -5.33
CA LEU A 668 25.32 0.27 -4.54
C LEU A 668 25.37 0.68 -3.07
N ALA A 669 24.98 -0.20 -2.17
CA ALA A 669 25.08 -0.03 -0.72
C ALA A 669 25.86 -1.21 -0.11
N PRO A 670 27.19 -1.09 0.05
CA PRO A 670 28.00 -2.12 0.68
C PRO A 670 27.69 -2.23 2.18
N ASN A 671 27.88 -3.42 2.74
CA ASN A 671 27.76 -3.64 4.18
C ASN A 671 29.00 -3.24 4.98
N PHE A 672 30.20 -3.34 4.39
CA PHE A 672 31.49 -2.92 4.99
C PHE A 672 31.69 -3.31 6.47
N ARG A 673 31.44 -4.59 6.80
CA ARG A 673 31.47 -5.16 8.17
C ARG A 673 30.33 -4.73 9.10
N GLY A 674 29.28 -4.11 8.56
CA GLY A 674 28.01 -3.80 9.22
C GLY A 674 28.13 -2.73 10.28
N VAL A 675 27.28 -2.83 11.31
CA VAL A 675 27.18 -1.83 12.39
C VAL A 675 28.56 -1.53 13.03
N ASN A 676 28.86 -0.25 13.27
CA ASN A 676 30.13 0.22 13.84
C ASN A 676 30.28 -0.12 15.33
N GLN A 677 30.40 -1.41 15.67
CA GLN A 677 30.51 -1.91 17.04
C GLN A 677 31.49 -3.08 17.20
N GLN A 678 32.35 -3.30 16.19
CA GLN A 678 33.34 -4.37 16.13
C GLN A 678 34.66 -3.81 15.57
N PRO A 679 35.82 -4.40 15.91
CA PRO A 679 37.13 -3.93 15.43
C PRO A 679 37.24 -3.85 13.91
N ASP A 680 36.60 -4.76 13.19
CA ASP A 680 36.67 -4.83 11.73
C ASP A 680 35.76 -3.81 11.04
N ALA A 681 34.81 -3.19 11.75
CA ALA A 681 33.95 -2.12 11.22
C ALA A 681 34.59 -0.73 11.46
N CYS A 682 33.81 0.37 11.35
CA CYS A 682 34.20 1.71 11.79
C CYS A 682 35.55 2.19 11.20
N GLY A 683 35.59 2.38 9.88
CA GLY A 683 36.76 2.94 9.19
C GLY A 683 38.01 2.06 9.23
N SER A 684 37.93 0.79 9.66
CA SER A 684 39.06 -0.14 9.61
C SER A 684 39.57 -0.32 8.17
N ALA A 685 40.78 -0.86 8.01
CA ALA A 685 41.30 -1.21 6.69
C ALA A 685 40.41 -2.23 5.96
N LEU A 686 39.81 -3.17 6.69
CA LEU A 686 38.88 -4.16 6.11
C LEU A 686 37.61 -3.49 5.59
N ALA A 687 36.98 -2.64 6.39
CA ALA A 687 35.77 -1.91 5.97
C ALA A 687 36.03 -0.99 4.77
N GLN A 688 37.21 -0.33 4.72
CA GLN A 688 37.62 0.46 3.56
C GLN A 688 37.77 -0.40 2.31
N GLN A 689 38.44 -1.54 2.42
CA GLN A 689 38.65 -2.43 1.29
C GLN A 689 37.33 -3.02 0.79
N ASP A 690 36.44 -3.44 1.68
CA ASP A 690 35.17 -4.05 1.26
C ASP A 690 34.32 -3.10 0.40
N ILE A 691 34.42 -1.78 0.63
CA ILE A 691 33.77 -0.77 -0.24
C ILE A 691 34.41 -0.77 -1.62
N LEU A 692 35.75 -0.79 -1.70
CA LEU A 692 36.48 -0.83 -2.98
C LEU A 692 36.20 -2.12 -3.74
N ASP A 693 36.20 -3.26 -3.06
CA ASP A 693 35.91 -4.56 -3.66
C ASP A 693 34.46 -4.64 -4.15
N ALA A 694 33.50 -4.05 -3.42
CA ALA A 694 32.12 -3.97 -3.89
C ALA A 694 32.00 -3.15 -5.19
N ILE A 695 32.70 -2.02 -5.27
CA ILE A 695 32.75 -1.18 -6.48
C ILE A 695 33.35 -1.99 -7.64
N ASP A 696 34.50 -2.62 -7.41
CA ASP A 696 35.21 -3.40 -8.43
C ASP A 696 34.40 -4.61 -8.90
N TRP A 697 33.65 -5.24 -7.98
CA TRP A 697 32.71 -6.30 -8.32
C TRP A 697 31.61 -5.80 -9.27
N VAL A 698 30.98 -4.65 -8.98
CA VAL A 698 29.93 -4.06 -9.84
C VAL A 698 30.49 -3.67 -11.20
N ILE A 699 31.70 -3.10 -11.26
CA ILE A 699 32.41 -2.81 -12.51
C ILE A 699 32.65 -4.09 -13.34
N GLY A 700 32.83 -5.23 -12.67
CA GLY A 700 32.95 -6.54 -13.33
C GLY A 700 31.62 -7.10 -13.85
N GLN A 701 30.48 -6.65 -13.34
CA GLN A 701 29.14 -7.16 -13.72
C GLN A 701 28.42 -6.28 -14.75
N LEU A 702 28.65 -4.97 -14.73
CA LEU A 702 27.90 -3.99 -15.53
C LEU A 702 28.86 -3.02 -16.24
N ASP A 703 28.37 -2.42 -17.33
CA ASP A 703 29.07 -1.34 -18.01
C ASP A 703 28.97 -0.04 -17.20
N VAL A 704 29.88 0.10 -16.23
CA VAL A 704 29.97 1.25 -15.33
C VAL A 704 30.84 2.33 -15.97
N ASP A 705 30.36 3.56 -15.96
CA ASP A 705 31.18 4.73 -16.24
C ASP A 705 32.17 4.96 -15.10
N ARG A 706 33.43 4.56 -15.33
CA ARG A 706 34.51 4.62 -14.34
C ARG A 706 34.91 6.05 -13.97
N GLU A 707 34.59 7.03 -14.81
CA GLU A 707 34.84 8.45 -14.54
C GLU A 707 33.69 9.08 -13.73
N ARG A 708 32.56 8.37 -13.55
CA ARG A 708 31.37 8.84 -12.82
C ARG A 708 30.98 7.88 -11.70
N ILE A 709 31.91 7.65 -10.77
CA ILE A 709 31.68 6.95 -9.51
C ILE A 709 31.50 7.99 -8.40
N TYR A 710 30.34 7.97 -7.76
CA TYR A 710 29.95 8.92 -6.72
C TYR A 710 29.84 8.22 -5.35
N LEU A 711 30.19 8.92 -4.27
CA LEU A 711 30.12 8.39 -2.90
C LEU A 711 29.31 9.29 -1.97
N THR A 712 28.44 8.71 -1.15
CA THR A 712 27.65 9.46 -0.17
C THR A 712 27.32 8.64 1.07
N GLY A 713 27.04 9.32 2.17
CA GLY A 713 26.52 8.71 3.39
C GLY A 713 26.16 9.74 4.44
N ASN A 714 25.36 9.33 5.42
CA ASN A 714 24.99 10.14 6.57
C ASN A 714 25.52 9.55 7.88
N SER A 715 25.88 10.38 8.86
CA SER A 715 26.36 9.95 10.18
C SER A 715 27.62 9.08 10.05
N GLY A 716 27.59 7.81 10.48
CA GLY A 716 28.66 6.83 10.23
C GLY A 716 29.01 6.66 8.74
N GLY A 717 28.04 6.74 7.85
CA GLY A 717 28.28 6.74 6.40
C GLY A 717 28.93 8.04 5.92
N GLY A 718 28.61 9.17 6.57
CA GLY A 718 29.26 10.46 6.32
C GLY A 718 30.72 10.48 6.79
N HIS A 719 30.99 9.89 7.96
CA HIS A 719 32.34 9.60 8.45
C HIS A 719 33.14 8.79 7.42
N MET A 720 32.58 7.66 6.97
CA MET A 720 33.25 6.79 6.01
C MET A 720 33.42 7.46 4.64
N THR A 721 32.45 8.27 4.20
CA THR A 721 32.56 9.06 2.95
C THR A 721 33.74 10.02 3.00
N MET A 722 33.94 10.73 4.11
CA MET A 722 35.11 11.61 4.28
C MET A 722 36.42 10.81 4.36
N LEU A 723 36.44 9.69 5.09
CA LEU A 723 37.63 8.84 5.19
C LEU A 723 38.07 8.32 3.81
N MET A 724 37.13 7.79 3.03
CA MET A 724 37.39 7.29 1.68
C MET A 724 37.81 8.41 0.74
N SER A 725 37.23 9.62 0.88
CA SER A 725 37.64 10.79 0.10
C SER A 725 39.09 11.20 0.36
N GLY A 726 39.57 11.11 1.61
CA GLY A 726 40.96 11.42 1.96
C GLY A 726 41.95 10.29 1.65
N ARG A 727 41.51 9.03 1.68
CA ARG A 727 42.37 7.86 1.44
C ARG A 727 42.48 7.48 -0.03
N TYR A 728 41.39 7.64 -0.79
CA TYR A 728 41.24 7.19 -2.17
C TYR A 728 40.58 8.27 -3.05
N PRO A 729 41.10 9.52 -3.08
CA PRO A 729 40.44 10.62 -3.79
C PRO A 729 40.23 10.34 -5.28
N ASP A 730 41.17 9.62 -5.91
CA ASP A 730 41.13 9.31 -7.35
C ASP A 730 40.08 8.25 -7.74
N ARG A 731 39.42 7.61 -6.75
CA ARG A 731 38.38 6.61 -7.01
C ARG A 731 37.01 7.23 -7.28
N PHE A 732 36.82 8.51 -6.97
CA PHE A 732 35.51 9.15 -7.00
C PHE A 732 35.54 10.42 -7.83
N ARG A 733 34.46 10.65 -8.58
CA ARG A 733 34.23 11.87 -9.33
C ARG A 733 33.82 13.02 -8.43
N ALA A 734 32.90 12.72 -7.50
CA ALA A 734 32.42 13.62 -6.47
C ALA A 734 31.88 12.83 -5.28
N THR A 735 31.96 13.41 -4.09
CA THR A 735 31.47 12.80 -2.85
C THR A 735 30.60 13.77 -2.04
N SER A 736 29.67 13.25 -1.23
CA SER A 736 28.74 14.06 -0.43
C SER A 736 28.55 13.44 0.97
N ALA A 737 29.19 14.03 1.97
CA ALA A 737 29.15 13.59 3.35
C ALA A 737 28.16 14.43 4.18
N TRP A 738 27.25 13.76 4.89
CA TRP A 738 26.23 14.40 5.73
C TRP A 738 26.40 14.04 7.20
N VAL A 739 26.39 15.06 8.07
CA VAL A 739 26.49 14.94 9.55
C VAL A 739 27.58 13.96 9.99
N GLY A 740 28.73 13.99 9.30
CA GLY A 740 29.80 13.01 9.43
C GLY A 740 30.74 13.30 10.59
N ILE A 741 31.30 12.24 11.19
CA ILE A 741 32.30 12.34 12.26
C ILE A 741 33.69 12.43 11.64
N SER A 742 34.40 13.55 11.85
CA SER A 742 35.75 13.74 11.29
C SER A 742 36.89 13.26 12.20
N ASP A 743 36.67 13.26 13.51
CA ASP A 743 37.66 12.89 14.52
C ASP A 743 37.00 12.02 15.58
N LEU A 744 37.34 10.73 15.59
CA LEU A 744 36.76 9.75 16.51
C LEU A 744 37.20 9.99 17.96
N ALA A 745 38.41 10.49 18.20
CA ALA A 745 38.89 10.75 19.55
C ALA A 745 38.19 11.99 20.14
N ALA A 746 37.99 13.03 19.33
CA ALA A 746 37.20 14.19 19.72
C ALA A 746 35.72 13.80 19.95
N TRP A 747 35.14 12.97 19.09
CA TRP A 747 33.76 12.52 19.24
C TRP A 747 33.57 11.61 20.47
N HIS A 748 34.54 10.75 20.77
CA HIS A 748 34.55 9.94 22.00
C HIS A 748 34.44 10.81 23.25
N LYS A 749 35.16 11.94 23.33
CA LYS A 749 35.09 12.85 24.49
C LYS A 749 33.66 13.34 24.77
N VAL A 750 32.84 13.53 23.73
CA VAL A 750 31.43 13.95 23.85
C VAL A 750 30.51 12.82 24.31
N HIS A 751 30.87 11.58 23.98
CA HIS A 751 30.07 10.37 24.21
C HIS A 751 30.67 9.40 25.21
N ALA A 752 31.70 9.80 25.95
CA ALA A 752 32.34 8.96 26.96
C ALA A 752 31.31 8.47 27.98
N GLY A 753 31.31 7.16 28.24
CA GLY A 753 30.32 6.51 29.11
C GLY A 753 28.90 6.41 28.54
N LYS A 754 28.67 6.77 27.27
CA LYS A 754 27.39 6.60 26.56
C LYS A 754 27.52 5.52 25.47
N LYS A 755 26.38 5.16 24.85
CA LYS A 755 26.28 4.15 23.78
C LYS A 755 27.37 4.31 22.71
N TYR A 756 27.51 5.50 22.11
CA TYR A 756 28.47 5.73 21.04
C TYR A 756 29.93 5.70 21.51
N GLY A 757 30.22 6.15 22.73
CA GLY A 757 31.53 6.00 23.38
C GLY A 757 31.94 4.53 23.46
N SER A 758 31.07 3.68 24.00
CA SER A 758 31.33 2.25 24.10
C SER A 758 31.43 1.55 22.74
N MET A 759 30.71 2.02 21.72
CA MET A 759 30.86 1.51 20.35
C MET A 759 32.25 1.84 19.79
N MET A 760 32.72 3.08 19.95
CA MET A 760 34.07 3.48 19.53
C MET A 760 35.15 2.70 20.26
N GLU A 761 35.02 2.52 21.58
CA GLU A 761 35.98 1.75 22.38
C GLU A 761 36.10 0.31 21.87
N LYS A 762 34.98 -0.33 21.46
CA LYS A 762 35.01 -1.66 20.83
C LYS A 762 35.70 -1.64 19.47
N CYS A 763 35.47 -0.62 18.66
CA CYS A 763 36.09 -0.49 17.34
C CYS A 763 37.60 -0.23 17.42
N CYS A 764 38.03 0.61 18.37
CA CYS A 764 39.41 1.07 18.49
C CYS A 764 40.24 0.30 19.54
N GLY A 765 39.62 -0.63 20.28
CA GLY A 765 40.30 -1.47 21.29
C GLY A 765 40.47 -0.83 22.68
N GLY A 766 39.95 0.39 22.90
CA GLY A 766 39.96 1.04 24.20
C GLY A 766 39.68 2.54 24.12
N ILE A 767 40.03 3.27 25.19
CA ILE A 767 39.75 4.71 25.35
C ILE A 767 40.89 5.52 24.71
N PRO A 768 40.62 6.64 24.00
CA PRO A 768 41.68 7.52 23.49
C PRO A 768 42.62 7.98 24.62
N GLY A 769 43.93 7.95 24.36
CA GLY A 769 45.00 8.27 25.30
C GLY A 769 45.42 7.11 26.21
N GLN A 770 44.82 5.93 26.07
CA GLN A 770 45.14 4.77 26.91
C GLN A 770 46.45 4.08 26.49
N SER A 771 46.80 4.09 25.20
CA SER A 771 48.08 3.59 24.67
C SER A 771 48.30 4.09 23.24
N ASP A 772 49.57 4.09 22.80
CA ASP A 772 49.95 4.43 21.42
C ASP A 772 49.24 3.56 20.37
N GLU A 773 48.96 2.29 20.69
CA GLU A 773 48.24 1.38 19.81
C GLU A 773 46.78 1.81 19.62
N ILE A 774 46.09 2.13 20.72
CA ILE A 774 44.71 2.62 20.69
C ILE A 774 44.63 3.97 19.98
N ASP A 775 45.53 4.90 20.28
CA ASP A 775 45.59 6.20 19.60
C ASP A 775 45.89 6.04 18.11
N GLY A 776 46.73 5.08 17.74
CA GLY A 776 46.97 4.66 16.36
C GLY A 776 45.68 4.20 15.66
N GLN A 777 44.81 3.45 16.33
CA GLN A 777 43.50 3.06 15.78
C GLN A 777 42.58 4.25 15.57
N TYR A 778 42.47 5.15 16.56
CA TYR A 778 41.66 6.37 16.44
C TYR A 778 42.14 7.25 15.27
N LEU A 779 43.45 7.44 15.12
CA LEU A 779 44.03 8.20 14.01
C LEU A 779 43.82 7.52 12.65
N ALA A 780 44.09 6.21 12.56
CA ALA A 780 43.97 5.48 11.30
C ALA A 780 42.55 5.49 10.73
N ARG A 781 41.54 5.61 11.60
CA ARG A 781 40.11 5.57 11.27
C ARG A 781 39.47 6.95 11.19
N SER A 782 40.15 8.02 11.61
CA SER A 782 39.58 9.38 11.61
C SER A 782 39.80 10.10 10.28
N PRO A 783 38.74 10.60 9.60
CA PRO A 783 38.89 11.37 8.38
C PRO A 783 39.85 12.56 8.50
N ILE A 784 39.87 13.25 9.66
CA ILE A 784 40.70 14.45 9.87
C ILE A 784 42.18 14.21 9.60
N THR A 785 42.66 12.97 9.74
CA THR A 785 44.04 12.58 9.48
C THR A 785 44.39 12.55 7.98
N PHE A 786 43.39 12.35 7.11
CA PHE A 786 43.60 12.10 5.67
C PHE A 786 42.87 13.09 4.76
N ILE A 787 41.84 13.79 5.26
CA ILE A 787 40.90 14.55 4.44
C ILE A 787 41.55 15.69 3.64
N ALA A 788 42.70 16.21 4.08
CA ALA A 788 43.48 17.20 3.33
C ALA A 788 43.96 16.68 1.95
N ASN A 789 44.05 15.36 1.76
CA ASN A 789 44.37 14.76 0.46
C ASN A 789 43.22 14.91 -0.56
N ALA A 790 41.98 15.14 -0.09
CA ALA A 790 40.81 15.35 -0.94
C ALA A 790 40.74 16.78 -1.53
N LYS A 791 41.81 17.57 -1.44
CA LYS A 791 41.83 19.00 -1.78
C LYS A 791 41.46 19.33 -3.24
N ASP A 792 41.63 18.38 -4.15
CA ASP A 792 41.30 18.51 -5.57
C ASP A 792 40.04 17.68 -5.95
N LEU A 793 39.45 16.95 -5.01
CA LEU A 793 38.21 16.19 -5.17
C LEU A 793 36.98 17.10 -4.96
N ALA A 794 35.95 16.92 -5.78
CA ALA A 794 34.66 17.56 -5.54
C ALA A 794 33.95 16.92 -4.34
N ILE A 795 34.05 17.54 -3.16
CA ILE A 795 33.45 17.04 -1.92
C ILE A 795 32.46 18.04 -1.33
N ASN A 796 31.22 17.59 -1.11
CA ASN A 796 30.23 18.31 -0.32
C ASN A 796 30.24 17.78 1.11
N ILE A 797 30.42 18.67 2.09
CA ILE A 797 30.33 18.38 3.52
C ILE A 797 29.17 19.19 4.09
N ALA A 798 28.17 18.52 4.64
CA ALA A 798 26.99 19.19 5.17
C ALA A 798 26.65 18.73 6.59
N ALA A 799 26.15 19.63 7.43
CA ALA A 799 25.62 19.30 8.75
C ALA A 799 24.40 20.14 9.10
N GLY A 800 23.42 19.52 9.77
CA GLY A 800 22.28 20.23 10.34
C GLY A 800 22.69 20.94 11.62
N ILE A 801 22.33 22.22 11.75
CA ILE A 801 22.63 23.04 12.92
C ILE A 801 22.05 22.47 14.22
N HIS A 802 20.85 21.89 14.18
CA HIS A 802 20.14 21.37 15.37
C HIS A 802 20.77 20.11 15.93
N ASP A 803 21.45 19.31 15.09
CA ASP A 803 22.25 18.17 15.54
C ASP A 803 23.44 18.65 16.40
N GLY A 804 24.00 19.81 16.06
CA GLY A 804 25.04 20.47 16.84
C GLY A 804 24.62 20.89 18.25
N HIS A 805 23.32 21.07 18.49
CA HIS A 805 22.79 21.49 19.80
C HIS A 805 22.14 20.35 20.58
N THR A 806 21.36 19.51 19.90
CA THR A 806 20.48 18.51 20.53
C THR A 806 20.77 17.08 20.11
N GLY A 807 21.59 16.91 19.07
CA GLY A 807 21.84 15.61 18.48
C GLY A 807 23.20 15.02 18.85
N SER A 808 23.69 14.12 17.99
CA SER A 808 24.81 13.24 18.34
C SER A 808 26.14 13.67 17.73
N VAL A 809 26.15 14.45 16.66
CA VAL A 809 27.37 14.88 15.98
C VAL A 809 27.46 16.40 15.97
N PRO A 810 28.39 16.99 16.73
CA PRO A 810 28.64 18.43 16.67
C PRO A 810 28.98 18.90 15.26
N ILE A 811 28.44 20.06 14.83
CA ILE A 811 28.74 20.69 13.53
C ILE A 811 30.24 20.92 13.31
N ARG A 812 30.99 21.05 14.42
CA ARG A 812 32.45 21.16 14.46
C ARG A 812 33.14 20.10 13.61
N HIS A 813 32.64 18.86 13.59
CA HIS A 813 33.26 17.80 12.81
C HIS A 813 33.28 18.11 11.31
N SER A 814 32.16 18.57 10.76
CA SER A 814 32.06 18.99 9.36
C SER A 814 32.93 20.21 9.07
N ILE A 815 32.96 21.18 9.99
CA ILE A 815 33.76 22.40 9.85
C ILE A 815 35.26 22.07 9.85
N ASP A 816 35.73 21.24 10.78
CA ASP A 816 37.15 20.85 10.86
C ASP A 816 37.61 20.08 9.63
N ALA A 817 36.76 19.19 9.11
CA ALA A 817 37.06 18.45 7.88
C ALA A 817 37.21 19.41 6.69
N PHE A 818 36.30 20.39 6.56
CA PHE A 818 36.42 21.43 5.53
C PHE A 818 37.66 22.30 5.75
N ASN A 819 37.92 22.75 6.97
CA ASN A 819 39.07 23.60 7.30
C ASN A 819 40.41 22.92 6.97
N ALA A 820 40.51 21.60 7.17
CA ALA A 820 41.69 20.83 6.77
C ALA A 820 41.91 20.84 5.24
N ILE A 821 40.83 20.74 4.45
CA ILE A 821 40.89 20.88 2.98
C ILE A 821 41.26 22.31 2.58
N ALA A 822 40.57 23.31 3.15
CA ALA A 822 40.79 24.72 2.83
C ALA A 822 42.22 25.16 3.16
N ALA A 823 42.75 24.75 4.32
CA ALA A 823 44.14 25.00 4.70
C ALA A 823 45.14 24.35 3.72
N ALA A 824 44.88 23.13 3.26
CA ALA A 824 45.72 22.46 2.26
C ALA A 824 45.70 23.16 0.87
N ASN A 825 44.61 23.87 0.57
CA ASN A 825 44.44 24.71 -0.61
C ASN A 825 44.91 26.16 -0.43
N GLN A 826 45.27 26.57 0.78
CA GLN A 826 45.57 27.97 1.14
C GLN A 826 44.35 28.91 0.96
N ASP A 827 43.14 28.38 1.12
CA ASP A 827 41.88 29.12 1.09
C ASP A 827 41.41 29.51 2.50
N ASP A 828 40.40 30.38 2.58
CA ASP A 828 39.76 30.80 3.83
C ASP A 828 39.17 29.62 4.62
N VAL A 829 39.57 29.51 5.89
CA VAL A 829 38.97 28.60 6.86
C VAL A 829 37.84 29.29 7.63
N VAL A 830 36.95 28.49 8.22
CA VAL A 830 36.01 28.96 9.25
C VAL A 830 36.79 29.14 10.55
N SER A 831 36.77 30.34 11.10
CA SER A 831 37.50 30.69 12.32
C SER A 831 36.88 30.08 13.58
N GLU A 832 37.69 29.94 14.65
CA GLU A 832 37.20 29.51 15.97
C GLU A 832 36.07 30.39 16.51
N THR A 833 36.11 31.70 16.20
CA THR A 833 35.04 32.64 16.58
C THR A 833 33.74 32.30 15.86
N GLU A 834 33.77 32.10 14.54
CA GLU A 834 32.59 31.70 13.76
C GLU A 834 32.03 30.35 14.21
N ILE A 835 32.90 29.39 14.53
CA ILE A 835 32.50 28.07 15.08
C ILE A 835 31.77 28.24 16.42
N ALA A 836 32.29 29.09 17.31
CA ALA A 836 31.68 29.35 18.61
C ALA A 836 30.31 30.03 18.47
N GLU A 837 30.17 30.98 17.55
CA GLU A 837 28.90 31.64 17.22
C GLU A 837 27.86 30.63 16.68
N LEU A 838 28.23 29.81 15.70
CA LEU A 838 27.35 28.77 15.17
C LEU A 838 26.99 27.70 16.19
N SER A 839 27.84 27.47 17.19
CA SER A 839 27.56 26.50 18.27
C SER A 839 26.70 27.09 19.40
N ALA A 840 26.47 28.41 19.40
CA ALA A 840 25.60 29.08 20.37
C ALA A 840 24.12 28.79 20.11
N ALA A 841 23.25 29.12 21.06
CA ALA A 841 21.84 28.73 21.04
C ALA A 841 21.03 29.29 19.85
N ASP A 842 21.45 30.40 19.24
CA ASP A 842 20.82 30.98 18.05
C ASP A 842 21.39 30.45 16.73
N GLY A 843 22.52 29.73 16.76
CA GLY A 843 23.11 29.02 15.63
C GLY A 843 23.50 29.92 14.45
N ARG A 844 23.78 31.21 14.70
CA ARG A 844 23.97 32.23 13.64
C ARG A 844 25.26 33.01 13.83
N LEU A 845 25.88 33.37 12.71
CA LEU A 845 27.01 34.30 12.70
C LEU A 845 26.56 35.72 13.03
N SER A 846 27.37 36.44 13.79
CA SER A 846 27.14 37.86 14.08
C SER A 846 27.35 38.75 12.85
N GLN A 847 28.25 38.34 11.95
CA GLN A 847 28.57 39.00 10.68
C GLN A 847 28.71 37.97 9.54
N PRO A 848 27.60 37.41 9.02
CA PRO A 848 27.66 36.46 7.92
C PRO A 848 28.13 37.13 6.62
N ARG A 849 28.87 36.39 5.78
CA ARG A 849 29.14 36.80 4.39
C ARG A 849 27.84 36.68 3.58
N ASP A 850 27.71 37.39 2.46
CA ASP A 850 26.53 37.27 1.60
C ASP A 850 26.27 35.83 1.15
N ALA A 851 27.32 35.05 0.95
CA ALA A 851 27.24 33.64 0.59
C ALA A 851 26.85 32.71 1.75
N ASP A 852 26.88 33.16 3.02
CA ASP A 852 26.68 32.32 4.20
C ASP A 852 25.24 32.01 4.54
N THR A 853 24.33 32.85 4.09
CA THR A 853 22.93 32.73 4.45
C THR A 853 22.08 32.73 3.20
N GLY A 854 21.07 31.88 3.18
CA GLY A 854 20.20 31.77 2.04
C GLY A 854 19.27 30.58 2.13
N PHE A 855 18.51 30.37 1.07
CA PHE A 855 17.65 29.21 0.92
C PHE A 855 18.18 28.33 -0.21
N ASP A 856 18.41 27.06 0.07
CA ASP A 856 18.83 26.10 -0.95
C ASP A 856 17.64 25.24 -1.38
N ARG A 857 17.24 25.35 -2.65
CA ARG A 857 16.09 24.63 -3.19
C ARG A 857 16.28 23.11 -3.15
N SER A 858 17.51 22.63 -3.32
CA SER A 858 17.79 21.19 -3.27
C SER A 858 17.72 20.63 -1.85
N PHE A 859 17.89 21.50 -0.85
CA PHE A 859 17.73 21.16 0.57
C PHE A 859 16.27 21.32 0.99
N GLY A 860 15.56 22.28 0.40
CA GLY A 860 14.22 22.69 0.81
C GLY A 860 14.22 23.56 2.08
N ARG A 861 15.39 24.07 2.50
CA ARG A 861 15.61 24.71 3.81
C ARG A 861 16.59 25.88 3.73
N GLU A 862 16.62 26.69 4.78
CA GLU A 862 17.66 27.71 4.95
C GLU A 862 19.01 27.09 5.28
N PHE A 863 20.08 27.84 5.02
CA PHE A 863 21.40 27.54 5.55
C PHE A 863 21.99 28.77 6.24
N TYR A 864 22.85 28.50 7.22
CA TYR A 864 23.43 29.49 8.13
C TYR A 864 24.96 29.63 7.96
N LEU A 865 25.57 28.74 7.20
CA LEU A 865 26.95 28.88 6.72
C LEU A 865 27.09 28.19 5.36
N ARG A 866 27.80 28.82 4.42
CA ARG A 866 28.30 28.15 3.21
C ARG A 866 29.68 28.64 2.84
N ARG A 867 30.62 27.71 2.72
CA ARG A 867 32.02 27.97 2.38
C ARG A 867 32.44 27.09 1.22
N GLN A 868 33.37 27.60 0.43
CA GLN A 868 33.92 26.92 -0.75
C GLN A 868 35.44 27.02 -0.71
N SER A 869 36.13 25.91 -0.98
CA SER A 869 37.58 25.85 -1.23
C SER A 869 37.79 24.99 -2.46
N LYS A 870 38.22 25.58 -3.57
CA LYS A 870 38.20 24.95 -4.91
C LYS A 870 36.88 24.18 -5.17
N HIS A 871 36.94 22.85 -5.18
CA HIS A 871 35.80 21.95 -5.44
C HIS A 871 35.14 21.43 -4.15
N ALA A 872 35.68 21.74 -2.98
CA ALA A 872 35.08 21.41 -1.69
C ALA A 872 34.05 22.45 -1.25
N ARG A 873 32.89 21.99 -0.78
CA ARG A 873 31.81 22.83 -0.24
C ARG A 873 31.46 22.41 1.18
N LEU A 874 31.39 23.37 2.09
CA LEU A 874 30.79 23.20 3.41
C LEU A 874 29.43 23.88 3.45
N THR A 875 28.41 23.22 4.02
CA THR A 875 27.11 23.84 4.33
C THR A 875 26.62 23.46 5.72
N ILE A 876 26.32 24.46 6.55
CA ILE A 876 25.58 24.26 7.80
C ILE A 876 24.14 24.72 7.56
N PHE A 877 23.21 23.77 7.56
CA PHE A 877 21.81 24.02 7.18
C PHE A 877 20.86 23.97 8.36
N ASP A 878 19.68 24.58 8.20
CA ASP A 878 18.57 24.45 9.13
C ASP A 878 18.05 23.00 9.11
N GLY A 879 18.52 22.17 10.03
CA GLY A 879 18.22 20.74 10.08
C GLY A 879 18.88 20.02 11.24
N GLY A 880 18.57 18.74 11.41
CA GLY A 880 19.08 17.88 12.47
C GLY A 880 20.06 16.81 11.95
N HIS A 881 19.89 15.59 12.43
CA HIS A 881 20.77 14.45 12.14
C HIS A 881 20.36 13.69 10.86
N GLU A 882 20.15 14.41 9.75
CA GLU A 882 19.68 13.84 8.48
C GLU A 882 20.66 14.06 7.30
N GLY A 883 20.57 13.18 6.30
CA GLY A 883 21.14 13.38 4.98
C GLY A 883 20.04 13.69 3.97
N LEU A 884 20.31 14.59 3.01
CA LEU A 884 19.32 15.03 2.02
C LEU A 884 19.61 14.42 0.65
N ALA A 885 18.79 13.45 0.23
CA ALA A 885 19.00 12.70 -1.01
C ALA A 885 18.91 13.58 -2.26
N LYS A 886 17.97 14.53 -2.32
CA LYS A 886 17.85 15.48 -3.44
C LYS A 886 19.07 16.39 -3.59
N ALA A 887 19.54 16.96 -2.48
CA ALA A 887 20.76 17.77 -2.45
C ALA A 887 22.01 16.94 -2.81
N THR A 888 22.05 15.67 -2.41
CA THR A 888 23.10 14.73 -2.81
C THR A 888 23.11 14.54 -4.33
N MET A 889 21.96 14.27 -4.93
CA MET A 889 21.87 14.08 -6.38
C MET A 889 22.15 15.37 -7.15
N ALA A 890 21.67 16.53 -6.69
CA ALA A 890 21.99 17.81 -7.30
C ALA A 890 23.51 18.08 -7.30
N TRP A 891 24.20 17.73 -6.21
CA TRP A 891 25.66 17.82 -6.16
C TRP A 891 26.35 16.91 -7.18
N PHE A 892 25.85 15.70 -7.40
CA PHE A 892 26.40 14.78 -8.40
C PHE A 892 26.10 15.25 -9.83
N ASP A 893 24.90 15.78 -10.09
CA ASP A 893 24.53 16.34 -11.39
C ASP A 893 25.39 17.56 -11.78
N ASP A 894 25.83 18.36 -10.79
CA ASP A 894 26.76 19.49 -10.99
C ASP A 894 28.20 19.03 -11.30
N HIS A 895 28.50 17.73 -11.14
CA HIS A 895 29.82 17.13 -11.38
C HIS A 895 29.70 15.91 -12.30
N PRO A 896 29.25 16.11 -13.56
CA PRO A 896 29.13 15.04 -14.53
C PRO A 896 30.49 14.50 -14.96
#